data_AF-A0A650EMZ5-F1
#
_entry.id   AF-A0A650EMZ5-F1
#
_cell.length_a   1.000
_cell.length_b   1.000
_cell.length_c   1.000
_cell.angle_alpha   90.00
_cell.angle_beta   90.00
_cell.angle_gamma   90.00
#
_symmetry.space_group_name_H-M   'P 1'
#
loop_
_entity.id
_entity.type
_entity.pdbx_description
1 polymer ?
#
loop_
_entity_poly.entity_id
_entity_poly.type
_entity_poly.pdbx_seq_one_letter_code
_entity_poly.pdbx_strand_id
1 'polypeptide(L)'
;MRKMKKLTALLIACAMIPAYAATAAEESAPELPEIASEEQIQMPETETTLTLTAAEGGVSEALEALKADILAATGTAEDPTVVTLAGDITEMATDDIITISANQYIKLDMAGHSITVAPDFAGRPFVNKGTLTVIGNGTIDSSNSPTGGYGAINNKGTLTIENGTFRGALYGGGSSIRNTGSNAVLTVNGGTFDGSACAVYNEGTATLKGGNFISKSCSTCAAEDGHAGTWSYALQNCAESSKMYVYDGVSVTGTQGAISAAIGYLEVNGGRYETVNCDRNHGAVFYALYAAGGYGEVQCVINDGTFIGGKRYAVYLGNDNTNGDGGINAAAISHIYGGTFIAPEGVSALFVSPKTAAASMIHGGTYSMLDTATQSYIDPATALVEGEGGVVKVVAKEVVAQIGETKYYSLEEALASEEAGTIKLLANTESNTQKINKNIDLGGFALTLTNLSRKSVAADISNGTLNFKAKGDIGLVIGGDRTMTGVVVNAPEDNNSYGMIYIDKPNSLTFVNSEVNLANNASGAAIMSDIAGGKLILDNTKIVLDNTCRGLMSLEIDIKNGSEVTIKNCVDNSMRNVWGVIDGSVLTVTGGENGIKNSNQKTLTVQNGSKVSITGATGTSTEPPHNVWLKDNTDIKVDDTSTFEMGDDGNVESGSHIYTIVAQNARTGEKFYTVNEALVNANADDTIQIIADTDEAIVIPLKSVTVEGVAKEGVKPVLTGGMEFARGNVPDGTKIVIKGLHFDKKCIRLTGWTQTTTLEKTDVLTIEDNKFTNVEGENGSNAYAIHINNSDNGIKGLSIINNEFDNNKIGAFYATVCGTAVITGNTITNSGMNAGWLSGKDKNGNVADIITVSNNTFTNWGTSGEGRAMRMEGFGAGTVLNMSNNAYIHTAAPEEYVKITKAENINKINFDNCYWGGLEPTKGAGAGINIYYTPNDHASEFKAMTYYKNYENGEMTELAYTSDVVAKIGENVYTALADAFAAINAAPGTEVVTMTILPGTFAPTANEQLRVERANVIIEGAGVDNTTLALGEFSCSGQAGILLGADNITLKNLTVTSNAAGGVSAVKATYLGQETGKLIENCVLENLNISSEKGHGLNIHGVNGAAVTNVTVGGAKCAVALANAMGVTIADSTLNGNWGDIGM
;
A
#
# COMPACT_ATOMS: atom_id res chain seq x y z
N MET A 1 11.41 -48.19 0.59
CA MET A 1 11.47 -49.52 1.25
C MET A 1 11.91 -49.27 2.70
N ARG A 2 11.22 -49.73 3.76
CA ARG A 2 11.10 -51.10 4.33
C ARG A 2 12.28 -51.48 5.27
N LYS A 3 12.08 -51.29 6.60
CA LYS A 3 12.94 -51.69 7.77
C LYS A 3 14.22 -50.85 7.94
N MET A 4 14.74 -50.56 9.15
CA MET A 4 14.50 -51.01 10.56
C MET A 4 14.08 -49.80 11.45
N LYS A 5 13.53 -49.83 12.68
CA LYS A 5 12.90 -50.83 13.62
C LYS A 5 13.78 -51.96 14.20
N LYS A 6 13.97 -52.13 15.53
CA LYS A 6 13.36 -51.47 16.73
C LYS A 6 13.98 -52.00 18.07
N LEU A 7 13.91 -51.20 19.18
CA LEU A 7 13.95 -51.63 20.62
C LEU A 7 15.25 -52.33 21.13
N THR A 8 15.54 -52.55 22.44
CA THR A 8 14.72 -52.73 23.68
C THR A 8 15.52 -52.49 25.00
N ALA A 9 14.81 -52.31 26.15
CA ALA A 9 15.17 -52.77 27.53
C ALA A 9 16.29 -52.06 28.37
N LEU A 10 16.32 -52.07 29.73
CA LEU A 10 15.28 -52.18 30.80
C LEU A 10 15.86 -51.95 32.26
N LEU A 11 15.12 -51.25 33.14
CA LEU A 11 15.01 -51.35 34.63
C LEU A 11 16.12 -50.92 35.65
N ILE A 12 15.67 -50.84 36.93
CA ILE A 12 16.35 -50.67 38.25
C ILE A 12 16.63 -49.22 38.70
N ALA A 13 16.19 -48.72 39.87
CA ALA A 13 15.17 -49.18 40.85
C ALA A 13 14.70 -48.06 41.85
N CYS A 14 13.63 -48.37 42.60
CA CYS A 14 13.09 -47.72 43.81
C CYS A 14 14.13 -47.36 44.92
N ALA A 15 13.83 -46.51 45.91
CA ALA A 15 12.70 -45.60 46.20
C ALA A 15 13.04 -44.70 47.42
N MET A 16 12.22 -43.68 47.71
CA MET A 16 11.52 -43.51 49.01
C MET A 16 10.59 -42.27 49.00
N ILE A 17 9.45 -42.39 49.69
CA ILE A 17 8.48 -41.31 49.97
C ILE A 17 8.44 -41.15 51.50
N PRO A 18 8.23 -39.93 52.01
CA PRO A 18 7.10 -39.79 52.94
C PRO A 18 6.20 -38.61 52.56
N ALA A 19 4.90 -38.87 52.52
CA ALA A 19 3.89 -37.80 52.40
C ALA A 19 3.64 -37.19 53.78
N TYR A 20 3.26 -35.92 53.80
CA TYR A 20 2.54 -35.32 54.93
C TYR A 20 1.27 -34.67 54.40
N ALA A 21 0.14 -34.91 55.07
CA ALA A 21 -1.16 -34.47 54.60
C ALA A 21 -1.43 -33.02 55.01
N ALA A 22 -2.01 -32.24 54.10
CA ALA A 22 -2.78 -31.04 54.41
C ALA A 22 -4.26 -31.38 54.25
N THR A 23 -5.01 -31.38 55.35
CA THR A 23 -6.43 -31.74 55.37
C THR A 23 -7.29 -30.54 54.99
N ALA A 24 -7.76 -30.49 53.74
CA ALA A 24 -8.99 -29.77 53.40
C ALA A 24 -10.18 -30.66 53.78
N ALA A 25 -11.18 -30.10 54.46
CA ALA A 25 -12.37 -30.85 54.86
C ALA A 25 -13.37 -30.94 53.69
N GLU A 26 -13.90 -32.14 53.44
CA GLU A 26 -15.10 -32.31 52.62
C GLU A 26 -16.31 -31.79 53.43
N GLU A 27 -16.82 -30.61 53.08
CA GLU A 27 -18.15 -30.16 53.51
C GLU A 27 -19.13 -30.44 52.36
N SER A 28 -19.92 -31.49 52.51
CA SER A 28 -20.83 -31.98 51.47
C SER A 28 -22.06 -31.07 51.32
N ALA A 29 -21.98 -30.12 50.39
CA ALA A 29 -23.16 -29.42 49.87
C ALA A 29 -24.09 -30.40 49.12
N PRO A 30 -25.42 -30.16 49.10
CA PRO A 30 -26.40 -31.17 48.70
C PRO A 30 -26.45 -31.43 47.18
N GLU A 31 -26.99 -32.60 46.82
CA GLU A 31 -27.41 -32.90 45.44
C GLU A 31 -28.36 -31.81 44.93
N LEU A 32 -28.07 -31.26 43.75
CA LEU A 32 -29.04 -30.48 42.99
C LEU A 32 -30.06 -31.46 42.39
N PRO A 33 -31.38 -31.20 42.51
CA PRO A 33 -32.38 -32.09 41.95
C PRO A 33 -32.29 -32.13 40.42
N GLU A 34 -32.57 -33.31 39.88
CA GLU A 34 -32.65 -33.58 38.44
C GLU A 34 -33.62 -32.59 37.77
N ILE A 35 -33.10 -31.71 36.90
CA ILE A 35 -33.94 -30.79 36.12
C ILE A 35 -34.68 -31.64 35.11
N ALA A 36 -35.98 -31.81 35.32
CA ALA A 36 -36.83 -32.69 34.52
C ALA A 36 -36.74 -32.37 33.02
N SER A 37 -36.51 -33.40 32.22
CA SER A 37 -36.53 -33.34 30.76
C SER A 37 -37.92 -33.00 30.22
N GLU A 38 -37.99 -32.07 29.28
CA GLU A 38 -39.05 -31.92 28.27
C GLU A 38 -40.48 -32.39 28.65
N GLU A 39 -41.21 -31.63 29.47
CA GLU A 39 -42.67 -31.77 29.49
C GLU A 39 -43.32 -30.80 28.49
N GLN A 40 -44.00 -31.35 27.48
CA GLN A 40 -44.65 -30.60 26.42
C GLN A 40 -45.89 -29.85 26.93
N ILE A 41 -45.73 -28.61 27.40
CA ILE A 41 -46.87 -27.68 27.53
C ILE A 41 -47.22 -27.14 26.15
N GLN A 42 -47.87 -27.98 25.34
CA GLN A 42 -48.48 -27.61 24.08
C GLN A 42 -49.70 -26.71 24.36
N MET A 43 -49.49 -25.40 24.43
CA MET A 43 -50.60 -24.44 24.38
C MET A 43 -51.35 -24.59 23.04
N PRO A 44 -52.70 -24.54 23.03
CA PRO A 44 -53.46 -24.69 21.80
C PRO A 44 -53.31 -23.45 20.91
N GLU A 45 -52.78 -23.64 19.70
CA GLU A 45 -52.85 -22.62 18.65
C GLU A 45 -54.27 -22.54 18.09
N THR A 46 -55.11 -21.73 18.74
CA THR A 46 -56.41 -21.31 18.20
C THR A 46 -56.34 -19.83 17.80
N GLU A 47 -56.48 -19.55 16.51
CA GLU A 47 -56.71 -18.19 16.00
C GLU A 47 -58.09 -17.69 16.45
N THR A 48 -58.14 -17.07 17.62
CA THR A 48 -59.37 -16.48 18.16
C THR A 48 -59.59 -15.10 17.56
N THR A 49 -60.57 -14.98 16.65
CA THR A 49 -61.02 -13.67 16.17
C THR A 49 -61.69 -12.88 17.29
N LEU A 50 -61.10 -11.73 17.63
CA LEU A 50 -61.58 -10.84 18.69
C LEU A 50 -62.96 -10.23 18.34
N THR A 51 -64.02 -10.81 18.91
CA THR A 51 -65.32 -10.16 19.03
C THR A 51 -65.48 -9.59 20.43
N LEU A 52 -65.31 -8.27 20.56
CA LEU A 52 -65.50 -7.54 21.81
C LEU A 52 -66.95 -7.64 22.32
N THR A 53 -67.15 -8.35 23.42
CA THR A 53 -68.31 -8.22 24.29
C THR A 53 -67.82 -7.75 25.66
N ALA A 54 -68.19 -6.53 26.05
CA ALA A 54 -67.73 -5.93 27.30
C ALA A 54 -68.21 -6.74 28.53
N ALA A 55 -67.28 -7.02 29.44
CA ALA A 55 -67.54 -7.52 30.78
C ALA A 55 -67.03 -6.48 31.79
N GLU A 56 -67.75 -6.30 32.90
CA GLU A 56 -67.50 -5.20 33.84
C GLU A 56 -66.31 -5.49 34.78
N GLY A 57 -65.11 -5.16 34.32
CA GLY A 57 -63.87 -5.05 35.10
C GLY A 57 -63.11 -3.79 34.68
N GLY A 58 -62.63 -3.00 35.65
CA GLY A 58 -62.14 -1.64 35.40
C GLY A 58 -60.73 -1.57 34.79
N VAL A 59 -60.59 -1.86 33.50
CA VAL A 59 -59.37 -1.60 32.72
C VAL A 59 -59.10 -0.09 32.67
N SER A 60 -57.85 0.35 32.79
CA SER A 60 -57.53 1.78 32.73
C SER A 60 -57.70 2.35 31.32
N GLU A 61 -58.18 3.59 31.22
CA GLU A 61 -58.36 4.29 29.93
C GLU A 61 -57.05 4.36 29.12
N ALA A 62 -55.90 4.45 29.81
CA ALA A 62 -54.57 4.44 29.19
C ALA A 62 -54.19 3.08 28.57
N LEU A 63 -54.63 1.96 29.14
CA LEU A 63 -54.35 0.62 28.60
C LEU A 63 -55.19 0.30 27.37
N GLU A 64 -56.47 0.68 27.36
CA GLU A 64 -57.31 0.54 26.16
C GLU A 64 -56.86 1.48 25.04
N ALA A 65 -56.43 2.71 25.35
CA ALA A 65 -55.80 3.60 24.37
C ALA A 65 -54.51 2.99 23.78
N LEU A 66 -53.61 2.48 24.62
CA LEU A 66 -52.36 1.83 24.19
C LEU A 66 -52.61 0.62 23.28
N LYS A 67 -53.59 -0.24 23.61
CA LYS A 67 -54.00 -1.36 22.76
C LYS A 67 -54.55 -0.87 21.41
N ALA A 68 -55.38 0.16 21.41
CA ALA A 68 -55.98 0.72 20.19
C ALA A 68 -54.93 1.35 19.27
N ASP A 69 -54.02 2.15 19.81
CA ASP A 69 -52.95 2.83 19.04
C ASP A 69 -51.96 1.81 18.44
N ILE A 70 -51.59 0.77 19.19
CA ILE A 70 -50.75 -0.33 18.67
C ILE A 70 -51.49 -1.13 17.59
N LEU A 71 -52.81 -1.35 17.71
CA LEU A 71 -53.59 -2.03 16.68
C LEU A 71 -53.77 -1.18 15.41
N ALA A 72 -53.81 0.15 15.54
CA ALA A 72 -53.98 1.09 14.44
C ALA A 72 -52.66 1.47 13.73
N ALA A 73 -51.51 1.05 14.25
CA ALA A 73 -50.19 1.42 13.74
C ALA A 73 -49.87 0.85 12.34
N THR A 74 -49.43 1.73 11.42
CA THR A 74 -49.10 1.40 10.02
C THR A 74 -47.71 1.87 9.58
N GLY A 75 -46.79 2.11 10.52
CA GLY A 75 -45.42 2.57 10.24
C GLY A 75 -44.55 1.50 9.55
N THR A 76 -43.37 1.91 9.08
CA THR A 76 -42.38 1.04 8.41
C THR A 76 -41.07 0.93 9.23
N ALA A 77 -40.08 0.22 8.69
CA ALA A 77 -38.76 0.10 9.33
C ALA A 77 -38.02 1.46 9.40
N GLU A 78 -38.29 2.34 8.43
CA GLU A 78 -37.69 3.66 8.28
C GLU A 78 -38.45 4.74 9.08
N ASP A 79 -39.79 4.62 9.18
CA ASP A 79 -40.67 5.54 9.91
C ASP A 79 -41.67 4.75 10.79
N PRO A 80 -41.25 4.30 11.99
CA PRO A 80 -42.09 3.53 12.90
C PRO A 80 -43.16 4.40 13.57
N THR A 81 -44.38 3.87 13.75
CA THR A 81 -45.47 4.60 14.41
C THR A 81 -45.10 4.90 15.86
N VAL A 82 -45.08 6.19 16.21
CA VAL A 82 -44.92 6.63 17.59
C VAL A 82 -46.24 6.42 18.34
N VAL A 83 -46.20 5.67 19.43
CA VAL A 83 -47.32 5.46 20.35
C VAL A 83 -46.89 5.97 21.72
N THR A 84 -47.64 6.92 22.30
CA THR A 84 -47.27 7.59 23.55
C THR A 84 -48.21 7.20 24.69
N LEU A 85 -47.68 6.84 25.86
CA LEU A 85 -48.52 6.57 27.03
C LEU A 85 -49.26 7.84 27.48
N ALA A 86 -50.60 7.76 27.51
CA ALA A 86 -51.48 8.85 27.95
C ALA A 86 -51.57 8.99 29.49
N GLY A 87 -50.99 8.05 30.24
CA GLY A 87 -51.02 7.98 31.70
C GLY A 87 -50.45 6.65 32.20
N ASP A 88 -50.43 6.47 33.52
CA ASP A 88 -49.99 5.22 34.14
C ASP A 88 -51.03 4.09 33.92
N ILE A 89 -50.52 2.87 33.73
CA ILE A 89 -51.28 1.63 33.63
C ILE A 89 -50.96 0.80 34.88
N THR A 90 -52.00 0.33 35.57
CA THR A 90 -51.90 -0.41 36.83
C THR A 90 -52.86 -1.59 36.84
N GLU A 91 -52.53 -2.64 37.61
CA GLU A 91 -53.34 -3.86 37.73
C GLU A 91 -53.58 -4.57 36.38
N MET A 92 -52.63 -4.47 35.46
CA MET A 92 -52.66 -5.14 34.15
C MET A 92 -52.75 -6.68 34.34
N ALA A 93 -53.77 -7.31 33.75
CA ALA A 93 -54.04 -8.74 33.90
C ALA A 93 -53.29 -9.59 32.85
N THR A 94 -53.27 -10.91 33.04
CA THR A 94 -52.58 -11.84 32.11
C THR A 94 -53.17 -11.78 30.69
N ASP A 95 -54.47 -11.55 30.55
CA ASP A 95 -55.14 -11.44 29.24
C ASP A 95 -54.92 -10.07 28.56
N ASP A 96 -54.31 -9.09 29.25
CA ASP A 96 -53.97 -7.78 28.69
C ASP A 96 -52.63 -7.75 27.94
N ILE A 97 -51.83 -8.84 27.97
CA ILE A 97 -50.45 -8.88 27.45
C ILE A 97 -50.37 -8.42 25.98
N ILE A 98 -49.60 -7.36 25.76
CA ILE A 98 -49.55 -6.66 24.48
C ILE A 98 -48.57 -7.38 23.55
N THR A 99 -49.07 -7.87 22.42
CA THR A 99 -48.24 -8.48 21.38
C THR A 99 -48.00 -7.51 20.22
N ILE A 100 -46.74 -7.15 19.97
CA ILE A 100 -46.35 -6.47 18.73
C ILE A 100 -46.18 -7.54 17.65
N SER A 101 -46.96 -7.48 16.57
CA SER A 101 -46.94 -8.50 15.51
C SER A 101 -45.74 -8.35 14.58
N ALA A 102 -45.36 -9.42 13.88
CA ALA A 102 -44.12 -9.52 13.10
C ALA A 102 -43.92 -8.41 12.05
N ASN A 103 -45.01 -7.87 11.49
CA ASN A 103 -44.99 -6.82 10.46
C ASN A 103 -45.25 -5.41 11.01
N GLN A 104 -45.23 -5.22 12.34
CA GLN A 104 -45.46 -3.93 12.99
C GLN A 104 -44.14 -3.26 13.40
N TYR A 105 -44.11 -1.94 13.24
CA TYR A 105 -42.96 -1.09 13.54
C TYR A 105 -43.42 0.02 14.50
N ILE A 106 -43.13 -0.17 15.79
CA ILE A 106 -43.65 0.64 16.89
C ILE A 106 -42.51 1.37 17.60
N LYS A 107 -42.72 2.64 17.90
CA LYS A 107 -41.88 3.42 18.82
C LYS A 107 -42.72 3.84 20.03
N LEU A 108 -42.65 3.05 21.09
CA LEU A 108 -43.33 3.29 22.35
C LEU A 108 -42.61 4.39 23.13
N ASP A 109 -43.24 5.56 23.25
CA ASP A 109 -42.83 6.61 24.16
C ASP A 109 -43.57 6.47 25.48
N MET A 110 -42.84 6.09 26.54
CA MET A 110 -43.41 5.93 27.86
C MET A 110 -43.71 7.27 28.56
N ALA A 111 -43.20 8.42 28.06
CA ALA A 111 -43.46 9.76 28.61
C ALA A 111 -43.29 9.92 30.14
N GLY A 112 -42.46 9.09 30.78
CA GLY A 112 -42.26 9.02 32.23
C GLY A 112 -43.27 8.15 32.99
N HIS A 113 -44.30 7.63 32.32
CA HIS A 113 -45.36 6.81 32.91
C HIS A 113 -44.96 5.36 33.19
N SER A 114 -45.73 4.71 34.04
CA SER A 114 -45.50 3.33 34.51
C SER A 114 -46.54 2.35 33.97
N ILE A 115 -46.13 1.10 33.75
CA ILE A 115 -46.99 -0.04 33.45
C ILE A 115 -46.74 -1.10 34.51
N THR A 116 -47.73 -1.36 35.38
CA THR A 116 -47.66 -2.35 36.46
C THR A 116 -48.79 -3.38 36.39
N VAL A 117 -48.47 -4.60 36.85
CA VAL A 117 -49.34 -5.78 36.70
C VAL A 117 -50.16 -6.10 37.96
N ALA A 118 -51.24 -6.87 37.81
CA ALA A 118 -52.00 -7.42 38.93
C ALA A 118 -51.18 -8.47 39.73
N PRO A 119 -51.47 -8.69 41.04
CA PRO A 119 -50.73 -9.65 41.87
C PRO A 119 -50.76 -11.12 41.42
N ASP A 120 -51.73 -11.50 40.59
CA ASP A 120 -51.90 -12.85 40.02
C ASP A 120 -51.49 -12.96 38.53
N PHE A 121 -50.92 -11.89 37.96
CA PHE A 121 -50.41 -11.84 36.60
C PHE A 121 -49.35 -12.92 36.32
N ALA A 122 -49.40 -13.57 35.17
CA ALA A 122 -48.48 -14.63 34.76
C ALA A 122 -47.92 -14.39 33.34
N GLY A 123 -46.75 -13.77 33.22
CA GLY A 123 -46.17 -13.45 31.91
C GLY A 123 -45.14 -12.33 31.92
N ARG A 124 -45.14 -11.52 30.86
CA ARG A 124 -44.44 -10.23 30.74
C ARG A 124 -45.38 -9.25 30.01
N PRO A 125 -45.50 -7.96 30.41
CA PRO A 125 -46.43 -7.01 29.79
C PRO A 125 -46.38 -6.92 28.26
N PHE A 126 -45.19 -7.09 27.66
CA PHE A 126 -45.02 -7.10 26.19
C PHE A 126 -44.42 -8.40 25.66
N VAL A 127 -44.94 -8.83 24.50
CA VAL A 127 -44.34 -9.84 23.61
C VAL A 127 -44.06 -9.19 22.25
N ASN A 128 -42.81 -8.84 21.96
CA ASN A 128 -42.45 -8.27 20.67
C ASN A 128 -42.10 -9.36 19.64
N LYS A 129 -42.90 -9.53 18.59
CA LYS A 129 -42.55 -10.35 17.41
C LYS A 129 -42.07 -9.50 16.22
N GLY A 130 -42.34 -8.19 16.22
CA GLY A 130 -41.99 -7.24 15.15
C GLY A 130 -40.81 -6.35 15.53
N THR A 131 -40.89 -5.07 15.19
CA THR A 131 -39.90 -4.06 15.60
C THR A 131 -40.49 -3.13 16.65
N LEU A 132 -39.85 -3.07 17.82
CA LEU A 132 -40.23 -2.21 18.94
C LEU A 132 -39.04 -1.35 19.38
N THR A 133 -39.21 -0.03 19.41
CA THR A 133 -38.29 0.91 20.07
C THR A 133 -38.96 1.47 21.31
N VAL A 134 -38.26 1.50 22.45
CA VAL A 134 -38.78 2.02 23.73
C VAL A 134 -38.00 3.26 24.16
N ILE A 135 -38.72 4.35 24.40
CA ILE A 135 -38.19 5.66 24.85
C ILE A 135 -39.02 6.23 26.01
N GLY A 136 -38.70 7.44 26.45
CA GLY A 136 -39.54 8.23 27.37
C GLY A 136 -39.24 8.05 28.85
N ASN A 137 -38.28 7.22 29.21
CA ASN A 137 -37.79 6.99 30.58
C ASN A 137 -38.87 6.67 31.64
N GLY A 138 -39.96 6.03 31.21
CA GLY A 138 -40.96 5.43 32.09
C GLY A 138 -40.52 4.07 32.67
N THR A 139 -41.49 3.32 33.21
CA THR A 139 -41.24 2.05 33.90
C THR A 139 -42.16 0.94 33.41
N ILE A 140 -41.65 -0.26 33.16
CA ILE A 140 -42.46 -1.47 32.95
C ILE A 140 -42.07 -2.48 34.04
N ASP A 141 -43.01 -2.80 34.92
CA ASP A 141 -42.73 -3.52 36.17
C ASP A 141 -43.76 -4.64 36.42
N SER A 142 -43.32 -5.88 36.21
CA SER A 142 -44.13 -7.06 36.55
C SER A 142 -43.92 -7.57 37.99
N SER A 143 -43.14 -6.90 38.84
CA SER A 143 -42.73 -7.46 40.14
C SER A 143 -43.86 -7.56 41.17
N ASN A 144 -45.01 -6.92 40.92
CA ASN A 144 -46.21 -7.00 41.78
C ASN A 144 -46.82 -8.41 41.82
N SER A 145 -46.57 -9.25 40.81
CA SER A 145 -46.82 -10.70 40.85
C SER A 145 -45.53 -11.44 41.26
N PRO A 146 -45.39 -11.90 42.52
CA PRO A 146 -44.09 -12.33 43.06
C PRO A 146 -43.51 -13.61 42.44
N THR A 147 -44.35 -14.40 41.77
CA THR A 147 -43.97 -15.69 41.15
C THR A 147 -44.43 -15.84 39.69
N GLY A 148 -45.39 -15.04 39.20
CA GLY A 148 -45.82 -15.03 37.80
C GLY A 148 -45.27 -13.85 36.98
N GLY A 149 -44.72 -12.83 37.65
CA GLY A 149 -44.10 -11.67 37.01
C GLY A 149 -42.73 -11.96 36.44
N TYR A 150 -42.65 -12.51 35.22
CA TYR A 150 -41.40 -12.99 34.63
C TYR A 150 -40.48 -11.88 34.07
N GLY A 151 -40.87 -10.61 34.09
CA GLY A 151 -40.12 -9.47 33.53
C GLY A 151 -40.96 -8.51 32.70
N ALA A 152 -40.31 -7.53 32.07
CA ALA A 152 -40.97 -6.47 31.32
C ALA A 152 -41.31 -6.86 29.88
N ILE A 153 -40.34 -7.41 29.12
CA ILE A 153 -40.49 -7.67 27.68
C ILE A 153 -39.93 -9.04 27.29
N ASN A 154 -40.72 -9.81 26.54
CA ASN A 154 -40.25 -10.97 25.78
C ASN A 154 -40.05 -10.56 24.31
N ASN A 155 -38.79 -10.36 23.90
CA ASN A 155 -38.46 -10.10 22.51
C ASN A 155 -38.29 -11.40 21.73
N LYS A 156 -38.88 -11.45 20.54
CA LYS A 156 -38.75 -12.49 19.50
C LYS A 156 -38.46 -11.89 18.11
N GLY A 157 -38.42 -10.56 18.00
CA GLY A 157 -38.10 -9.78 16.80
C GLY A 157 -36.97 -8.80 17.09
N THR A 158 -37.13 -7.54 16.70
CA THR A 158 -36.14 -6.47 16.95
C THR A 158 -36.61 -5.54 18.07
N LEU A 159 -35.84 -5.43 19.14
CA LEU A 159 -36.10 -4.53 20.28
C LEU A 159 -34.93 -3.56 20.47
N THR A 160 -35.23 -2.25 20.46
CA THR A 160 -34.30 -1.19 20.84
C THR A 160 -34.80 -0.50 22.11
N ILE A 161 -33.94 -0.31 23.10
CA ILE A 161 -34.25 0.42 24.33
C ILE A 161 -33.29 1.60 24.47
N GLU A 162 -33.84 2.82 24.46
CA GLU A 162 -33.05 4.05 24.70
C GLU A 162 -32.91 4.35 26.19
N ASN A 163 -33.96 4.15 26.97
CA ASN A 163 -34.02 4.41 28.42
C ASN A 163 -35.31 3.84 29.05
N GLY A 164 -35.44 3.97 30.37
CA GLY A 164 -36.54 3.44 31.17
C GLY A 164 -36.08 2.48 32.28
N THR A 165 -37.03 1.98 33.06
CA THR A 165 -36.82 0.97 34.11
C THR A 165 -37.60 -0.30 33.77
N PHE A 166 -36.95 -1.46 33.79
CA PHE A 166 -37.51 -2.73 33.32
C PHE A 166 -37.37 -3.82 34.40
N ARG A 167 -38.51 -4.29 34.91
CA ARG A 167 -38.57 -5.14 36.11
C ARG A 167 -39.44 -6.37 35.97
N GLY A 168 -39.08 -7.35 36.78
CA GLY A 168 -39.87 -8.54 37.09
C GLY A 168 -39.66 -8.96 38.54
N ALA A 169 -40.29 -10.06 38.94
CA ALA A 169 -40.17 -10.58 40.29
C ALA A 169 -38.93 -11.45 40.45
N LEU A 170 -38.21 -11.26 41.57
CA LEU A 170 -37.01 -12.02 41.92
C LEU A 170 -37.25 -13.53 41.97
N TYR A 171 -38.44 -13.95 42.42
CA TYR A 171 -38.84 -15.35 42.57
C TYR A 171 -39.78 -15.86 41.46
N GLY A 172 -39.98 -15.07 40.40
CA GLY A 172 -40.64 -15.53 39.18
C GLY A 172 -39.75 -16.36 38.24
N GLY A 173 -38.48 -16.63 38.61
CA GLY A 173 -37.51 -17.34 37.76
C GLY A 173 -37.22 -16.64 36.41
N GLY A 174 -37.58 -15.37 36.31
CA GLY A 174 -37.68 -14.63 35.05
C GLY A 174 -36.46 -13.78 34.71
N SER A 175 -36.64 -12.96 33.68
CA SER A 175 -35.64 -11.97 33.25
C SER A 175 -36.31 -10.69 32.75
N SER A 176 -35.79 -9.53 33.16
CA SER A 176 -36.40 -8.22 32.87
C SER A 176 -36.56 -8.01 31.36
N ILE A 177 -35.53 -8.37 30.59
CA ILE A 177 -35.65 -8.65 29.16
C ILE A 177 -35.35 -10.13 28.91
N ARG A 178 -36.14 -10.78 28.05
CA ARG A 178 -35.83 -12.08 27.44
C ARG A 178 -35.70 -11.87 25.93
N ASN A 179 -34.55 -12.21 25.35
CA ASN A 179 -34.32 -12.15 23.90
C ASN A 179 -34.40 -13.58 23.34
N THR A 180 -35.62 -14.03 23.04
CA THR A 180 -35.98 -15.43 22.73
C THR A 180 -35.80 -15.77 21.25
N GLY A 181 -35.08 -16.85 20.95
CA GLY A 181 -34.86 -17.38 19.60
C GLY A 181 -33.70 -16.74 18.84
N SER A 182 -33.12 -17.52 17.91
CA SER A 182 -31.89 -17.19 17.17
C SER A 182 -31.93 -15.87 16.40
N ASN A 183 -33.11 -15.46 15.95
CA ASN A 183 -33.32 -14.31 15.08
C ASN A 183 -33.68 -13.04 15.87
N ALA A 184 -33.82 -13.12 17.20
CA ALA A 184 -34.19 -11.98 18.02
C ALA A 184 -32.99 -11.05 18.24
N VAL A 185 -33.20 -9.75 17.96
CA VAL A 185 -32.18 -8.70 18.05
C VAL A 185 -32.55 -7.74 19.17
N LEU A 186 -31.66 -7.57 20.14
CA LEU A 186 -31.78 -6.60 21.23
C LEU A 186 -30.68 -5.54 21.09
N THR A 187 -31.04 -4.26 21.14
CA THR A 187 -30.11 -3.15 21.36
C THR A 187 -30.52 -2.37 22.61
N VAL A 188 -29.57 -2.09 23.50
CA VAL A 188 -29.80 -1.24 24.68
C VAL A 188 -28.78 -0.11 24.68
N ASN A 189 -29.26 1.13 24.57
CA ASN A 189 -28.43 2.33 24.66
C ASN A 189 -28.44 2.92 26.10
N GLY A 190 -29.43 2.56 26.92
CA GLY A 190 -29.56 3.01 28.31
C GLY A 190 -30.74 2.40 29.06
N GLY A 191 -30.90 2.76 30.33
CA GLY A 191 -31.97 2.29 31.21
C GLY A 191 -31.47 1.54 32.45
N THR A 192 -32.42 1.10 33.30
CA THR A 192 -32.17 0.26 34.49
C THR A 192 -32.93 -1.06 34.36
N PHE A 193 -32.26 -2.16 34.66
CA PHE A 193 -32.80 -3.52 34.53
C PHE A 193 -32.58 -4.26 35.85
N ASP A 194 -33.59 -4.27 36.71
CA ASP A 194 -33.52 -4.75 38.09
C ASP A 194 -34.76 -5.59 38.48
N GLY A 195 -34.88 -5.96 39.76
CA GLY A 195 -35.99 -6.76 40.31
C GLY A 195 -35.95 -8.25 39.99
N SER A 196 -35.76 -8.60 38.71
CA SER A 196 -35.72 -9.98 38.20
C SER A 196 -34.51 -10.79 38.69
N ALA A 197 -34.59 -12.12 38.59
CA ALA A 197 -33.44 -13.01 38.81
C ALA A 197 -32.30 -12.79 37.79
N CYS A 198 -32.64 -12.39 36.56
CA CYS A 198 -31.69 -12.04 35.50
C CYS A 198 -32.12 -10.70 34.84
N ALA A 199 -31.19 -9.84 34.46
CA ALA A 199 -31.51 -8.58 33.79
C ALA A 199 -31.75 -8.80 32.28
N VAL A 200 -30.84 -9.50 31.60
CA VAL A 200 -30.99 -9.91 30.18
C VAL A 200 -30.60 -11.37 30.01
N TYR A 201 -31.59 -12.18 29.59
CA TYR A 201 -31.39 -13.56 29.17
C TYR A 201 -31.45 -13.60 27.64
N ASN A 202 -30.34 -13.98 27.01
CA ASN A 202 -30.14 -13.88 25.56
C ASN A 202 -30.05 -15.25 24.89
N GLU A 203 -30.85 -15.46 23.86
CA GLU A 203 -30.77 -16.62 22.94
C GLU A 203 -30.29 -16.19 21.54
N GLY A 204 -30.66 -14.98 21.09
CA GLY A 204 -30.25 -14.38 19.81
C GLY A 204 -29.08 -13.39 19.91
N THR A 205 -29.18 -12.23 19.23
CA THR A 205 -28.14 -11.19 19.25
C THR A 205 -28.51 -10.05 20.20
N ALA A 206 -27.62 -9.70 21.13
CA ALA A 206 -27.76 -8.57 22.06
C ALA A 206 -26.57 -7.61 21.95
N THR A 207 -26.87 -6.31 21.87
CA THR A 207 -25.89 -5.22 21.73
C THR A 207 -26.13 -4.18 22.82
N LEU A 208 -25.27 -4.16 23.84
CA LEU A 208 -25.41 -3.33 25.03
C LEU A 208 -24.39 -2.18 24.98
N LYS A 209 -24.87 -0.95 24.81
CA LYS A 209 -24.07 0.28 24.67
C LYS A 209 -24.22 1.24 25.85
N GLY A 210 -25.03 0.87 26.84
CA GLY A 210 -25.23 1.62 28.07
C GLY A 210 -26.30 0.98 28.95
N GLY A 211 -26.44 1.50 30.17
CA GLY A 211 -27.46 1.06 31.12
C GLY A 211 -26.90 0.29 32.31
N ASN A 212 -27.76 0.07 33.31
CA ASN A 212 -27.41 -0.53 34.59
C ASN A 212 -28.20 -1.83 34.80
N PHE A 213 -27.49 -2.96 34.86
CA PHE A 213 -28.04 -4.31 34.88
C PHE A 213 -27.78 -4.96 36.24
N ILE A 214 -28.83 -5.20 37.03
CA ILE A 214 -28.73 -5.62 38.43
C ILE A 214 -29.42 -6.98 38.60
N SER A 215 -28.70 -7.96 39.15
CA SER A 215 -29.31 -9.14 39.76
C SER A 215 -28.88 -9.29 41.22
N LYS A 216 -29.88 -9.39 42.10
CA LYS A 216 -29.72 -9.83 43.49
C LYS A 216 -30.13 -11.29 43.71
N SER A 217 -30.14 -12.13 42.67
CA SER A 217 -30.48 -13.54 42.81
C SER A 217 -29.53 -14.21 43.81
N CYS A 218 -30.11 -14.92 44.77
CA CYS A 218 -29.37 -15.67 45.78
C CYS A 218 -30.20 -16.89 46.15
N SER A 219 -29.68 -18.08 45.82
CA SER A 219 -30.37 -19.35 46.01
C SER A 219 -30.62 -19.65 47.49
N THR A 220 -29.73 -19.17 48.38
CA THR A 220 -29.93 -19.24 49.83
C THR A 220 -31.05 -18.32 50.30
N CYS A 221 -31.10 -17.05 49.84
CA CYS A 221 -32.23 -16.16 50.15
C CYS A 221 -33.56 -16.73 49.65
N ALA A 222 -33.60 -17.27 48.42
CA ALA A 222 -34.80 -17.86 47.85
C ALA A 222 -35.30 -19.05 48.67
N ALA A 223 -34.40 -19.95 49.09
CA ALA A 223 -34.76 -21.10 49.93
C ALA A 223 -35.17 -20.69 51.36
N GLU A 224 -34.51 -19.68 51.96
CA GLU A 224 -34.90 -19.10 53.25
C GLU A 224 -36.30 -18.47 53.21
N ASP A 225 -36.65 -17.85 52.08
CA ASP A 225 -37.94 -17.17 51.88
C ASP A 225 -39.06 -18.13 51.42
N GLY A 226 -38.77 -19.44 51.36
CA GLY A 226 -39.75 -20.48 51.03
C GLY A 226 -39.97 -20.73 49.53
N HIS A 227 -39.13 -20.15 48.67
CA HIS A 227 -39.15 -20.35 47.22
C HIS A 227 -38.16 -21.44 46.77
N ALA A 228 -38.30 -21.90 45.53
CA ALA A 228 -37.28 -22.75 44.90
C ALA A 228 -35.94 -21.98 44.78
N GLY A 229 -34.82 -22.68 45.01
CA GLY A 229 -33.47 -22.11 45.06
C GLY A 229 -33.07 -21.44 43.74
N THR A 230 -33.34 -20.14 43.61
CA THR A 230 -33.17 -19.38 42.37
C THR A 230 -31.71 -18.95 42.17
N TRP A 231 -31.15 -19.19 40.98
CA TRP A 231 -29.77 -18.83 40.62
C TRP A 231 -29.68 -18.19 39.23
N SER A 232 -28.82 -17.19 39.05
CA SER A 232 -28.55 -16.53 37.76
C SER A 232 -27.33 -15.61 37.77
N TYR A 233 -26.81 -15.31 36.58
CA TYR A 233 -26.01 -14.10 36.33
C TYR A 233 -26.93 -12.95 35.88
N ALA A 234 -26.51 -11.70 36.08
CA ALA A 234 -27.30 -10.55 35.63
C ALA A 234 -27.44 -10.50 34.09
N LEU A 235 -26.40 -10.86 33.33
CA LEU A 235 -26.42 -10.99 31.87
C LEU A 235 -26.00 -12.41 31.45
N GLN A 236 -26.75 -13.07 30.57
CA GLN A 236 -26.52 -14.47 30.19
C GLN A 236 -26.73 -14.74 28.69
N ASN A 237 -25.79 -15.43 28.04
CA ASN A 237 -26.00 -16.16 26.77
C ASN A 237 -26.44 -17.60 27.02
N CYS A 238 -27.44 -18.08 26.29
CA CYS A 238 -28.15 -19.33 26.62
C CYS A 238 -28.51 -20.24 25.44
N ALA A 239 -28.12 -19.91 24.20
CA ALA A 239 -28.27 -20.78 23.03
C ALA A 239 -27.03 -20.71 22.09
N GLU A 240 -26.90 -21.67 21.17
CA GLU A 240 -25.78 -21.71 20.19
C GLU A 240 -25.74 -20.48 19.28
N SER A 241 -26.91 -19.91 18.99
CA SER A 241 -27.07 -18.68 18.21
C SER A 241 -26.82 -17.40 19.02
N SER A 242 -26.52 -17.51 20.33
CA SER A 242 -26.36 -16.36 21.20
C SER A 242 -25.09 -15.57 20.89
N LYS A 243 -25.26 -14.28 20.62
CA LYS A 243 -24.17 -13.31 20.48
C LYS A 243 -24.44 -12.13 21.39
N MET A 244 -23.49 -11.78 22.26
CA MET A 244 -23.59 -10.60 23.12
C MET A 244 -22.38 -9.71 22.93
N TYR A 245 -22.64 -8.46 22.53
CA TYR A 245 -21.65 -7.40 22.38
C TYR A 245 -21.91 -6.36 23.47
N VAL A 246 -20.90 -6.06 24.30
CA VAL A 246 -21.03 -5.11 25.41
C VAL A 246 -19.95 -4.03 25.28
N TYR A 247 -20.34 -2.76 25.35
CA TYR A 247 -19.46 -1.60 25.17
C TYR A 247 -19.32 -0.79 26.46
N ASP A 248 -18.44 0.22 26.42
CA ASP A 248 -18.33 1.19 27.50
C ASP A 248 -19.66 1.93 27.79
N GLY A 249 -19.81 2.41 29.03
CA GLY A 249 -21.06 2.97 29.55
C GLY A 249 -22.04 1.93 30.13
N VAL A 250 -21.76 0.63 29.99
CA VAL A 250 -22.53 -0.46 30.64
C VAL A 250 -22.03 -0.72 32.07
N SER A 251 -22.97 -0.84 33.01
CA SER A 251 -22.72 -1.22 34.41
C SER A 251 -23.50 -2.49 34.76
N VAL A 252 -22.84 -3.48 35.36
CA VAL A 252 -23.42 -4.80 35.69
C VAL A 252 -23.06 -5.19 37.12
N THR A 253 -24.07 -5.39 37.95
CA THR A 253 -23.92 -5.82 39.35
C THR A 253 -24.70 -7.11 39.58
N GLY A 254 -24.01 -8.19 39.96
CA GLY A 254 -24.63 -9.49 40.20
C GLY A 254 -24.24 -10.08 41.55
N THR A 255 -25.18 -10.68 42.28
CA THR A 255 -24.82 -11.45 43.49
C THR A 255 -24.11 -12.75 43.12
N GLN A 256 -24.77 -13.59 42.33
CA GLN A 256 -24.23 -14.89 41.90
C GLN A 256 -23.38 -14.81 40.62
N GLY A 257 -23.21 -13.61 40.05
CA GLY A 257 -22.40 -13.39 38.86
C GLY A 257 -22.89 -12.22 38.02
N ALA A 258 -21.98 -11.44 37.44
CA ALA A 258 -22.37 -10.26 36.65
C ALA A 258 -22.72 -10.63 35.20
N ILE A 259 -21.79 -11.18 34.41
CA ILE A 259 -22.04 -11.65 33.03
C ILE A 259 -21.55 -13.09 32.80
N SER A 260 -22.26 -13.87 31.99
CA SER A 260 -21.79 -15.19 31.57
C SER A 260 -22.15 -15.60 30.14
N ALA A 261 -21.32 -16.48 29.59
CA ALA A 261 -21.58 -17.25 28.40
C ALA A 261 -21.38 -18.74 28.71
N ALA A 262 -22.48 -19.48 28.82
CA ALA A 262 -22.47 -20.94 28.99
C ALA A 262 -22.48 -21.69 27.63
N ILE A 263 -22.65 -20.93 26.55
CA ILE A 263 -22.72 -21.31 25.13
C ILE A 263 -22.64 -20.02 24.29
N GLY A 264 -22.14 -20.10 23.04
CA GLY A 264 -22.20 -19.01 22.06
C GLY A 264 -21.07 -17.97 22.19
N TYR A 265 -21.32 -16.76 21.70
CA TYR A 265 -20.32 -15.71 21.50
C TYR A 265 -20.51 -14.52 22.46
N LEU A 266 -19.44 -14.12 23.17
CA LEU A 266 -19.41 -12.95 24.04
C LEU A 266 -18.21 -12.05 23.71
N GLU A 267 -18.47 -10.78 23.41
CA GLU A 267 -17.45 -9.75 23.18
C GLU A 267 -17.66 -8.58 24.13
N VAL A 268 -16.60 -8.20 24.85
CA VAL A 268 -16.59 -7.11 25.83
C VAL A 268 -15.57 -6.05 25.42
N ASN A 269 -16.07 -4.85 25.11
CA ASN A 269 -15.34 -3.68 24.60
C ASN A 269 -15.27 -2.53 25.62
N GLY A 270 -15.50 -2.81 26.91
CA GLY A 270 -15.56 -1.81 27.96
C GLY A 270 -16.62 -2.12 29.03
N GLY A 271 -16.97 -1.11 29.81
CA GLY A 271 -17.97 -1.20 30.87
C GLY A 271 -17.43 -1.79 32.18
N ARG A 272 -18.32 -1.99 33.15
CA ARG A 272 -17.97 -2.41 34.51
C ARG A 272 -18.84 -3.58 34.99
N TYR A 273 -18.19 -4.59 35.54
CA TYR A 273 -18.78 -5.85 36.02
C TYR A 273 -18.34 -6.10 37.45
N GLU A 274 -19.28 -6.35 38.36
CA GLU A 274 -18.99 -6.52 39.77
C GLU A 274 -19.84 -7.62 40.42
N THR A 275 -19.20 -8.49 41.22
CA THR A 275 -19.93 -9.40 42.11
C THR A 275 -19.95 -8.94 43.55
N VAL A 276 -21.16 -8.84 44.10
CA VAL A 276 -21.44 -8.31 45.44
C VAL A 276 -22.12 -9.35 46.33
N ASN A 277 -22.08 -9.17 47.65
CA ASN A 277 -22.94 -9.94 48.54
C ASN A 277 -24.42 -9.65 48.28
N CYS A 278 -25.30 -10.62 48.53
CA CYS A 278 -26.70 -10.31 48.82
C CYS A 278 -26.80 -9.49 50.12
N ASP A 279 -27.94 -8.85 50.34
CA ASP A 279 -28.16 -8.01 51.53
C ASP A 279 -28.11 -8.80 52.87
N ARG A 280 -28.13 -10.14 52.81
CA ARG A 280 -27.94 -11.08 53.93
C ARG A 280 -26.50 -11.62 54.09
N ASN A 281 -25.56 -11.21 53.24
CA ASN A 281 -24.14 -11.59 53.24
C ASN A 281 -23.82 -13.10 53.06
N HIS A 282 -24.68 -13.87 52.38
CA HIS A 282 -24.43 -15.28 52.07
C HIS A 282 -23.12 -15.53 51.28
N GLY A 283 -22.60 -16.75 51.37
CA GLY A 283 -21.30 -17.14 50.79
C GLY A 283 -21.22 -17.16 49.26
N ALA A 284 -22.35 -17.32 48.57
CA ALA A 284 -22.46 -17.64 47.14
C ALA A 284 -22.24 -16.44 46.19
N VAL A 285 -21.11 -15.74 46.35
CA VAL A 285 -20.63 -14.70 45.42
C VAL A 285 -19.61 -15.33 44.47
N PHE A 286 -19.90 -15.30 43.18
CA PHE A 286 -19.04 -15.90 42.14
C PHE A 286 -18.34 -14.80 41.31
N TYR A 287 -18.32 -14.92 39.98
CA TYR A 287 -17.37 -14.26 39.09
C TYR A 287 -17.99 -13.06 38.37
N ALA A 288 -17.19 -12.02 38.11
CA ALA A 288 -17.62 -10.90 37.29
C ALA A 288 -17.88 -11.34 35.84
N LEU A 289 -17.05 -12.25 35.31
CA LEU A 289 -17.31 -12.95 34.04
C LEU A 289 -17.10 -14.48 34.17
N TYR A 290 -18.00 -15.26 33.58
CA TYR A 290 -17.90 -16.73 33.46
C TYR A 290 -18.13 -17.15 32.01
N ALA A 291 -17.09 -17.67 31.35
CA ALA A 291 -17.16 -18.17 29.98
C ALA A 291 -16.73 -19.64 29.94
N ALA A 292 -17.69 -20.57 29.87
CA ALA A 292 -17.43 -22.01 29.93
C ALA A 292 -18.44 -22.79 29.10
N GLY A 293 -18.00 -23.84 28.38
CA GLY A 293 -18.85 -24.62 27.48
C GLY A 293 -19.79 -25.60 28.19
N GLY A 294 -20.70 -25.07 29.02
CA GLY A 294 -21.65 -25.85 29.81
C GLY A 294 -22.75 -26.51 28.98
N TYR A 295 -23.20 -25.84 27.91
CA TYR A 295 -24.27 -26.32 27.02
C TYR A 295 -23.86 -26.42 25.54
N GLY A 296 -22.72 -25.83 25.16
CA GLY A 296 -22.18 -25.84 23.79
C GLY A 296 -20.85 -25.09 23.76
N GLU A 297 -20.22 -24.96 22.59
CA GLU A 297 -18.95 -24.23 22.46
C GLU A 297 -19.13 -22.74 22.79
N VAL A 298 -18.08 -22.14 23.37
CA VAL A 298 -18.02 -20.74 23.76
C VAL A 298 -16.80 -20.08 23.13
N GLN A 299 -17.00 -18.88 22.58
CA GLN A 299 -15.92 -17.95 22.25
C GLN A 299 -16.11 -16.66 23.06
N CYS A 300 -15.08 -16.26 23.80
CA CYS A 300 -15.07 -15.02 24.59
C CYS A 300 -13.95 -14.09 24.11
N VAL A 301 -14.26 -12.81 23.90
CA VAL A 301 -13.30 -11.77 23.53
C VAL A 301 -13.41 -10.62 24.53
N ILE A 302 -12.31 -10.24 25.16
CA ILE A 302 -12.25 -9.12 26.10
C ILE A 302 -11.22 -8.12 25.58
N ASN A 303 -11.72 -7.07 24.94
CA ASN A 303 -10.92 -5.98 24.39
C ASN A 303 -10.61 -4.92 25.47
N ASP A 304 -11.58 -4.59 26.32
CA ASP A 304 -11.40 -3.74 27.51
C ASP A 304 -12.52 -4.00 28.56
N GLY A 305 -12.47 -3.34 29.72
CA GLY A 305 -13.50 -3.37 30.75
C GLY A 305 -12.95 -3.54 32.17
N THR A 306 -13.76 -3.24 33.19
CA THR A 306 -13.38 -3.39 34.61
C THR A 306 -14.16 -4.53 35.27
N PHE A 307 -13.46 -5.58 35.69
CA PHE A 307 -14.02 -6.80 36.27
C PHE A 307 -13.61 -6.94 37.74
N ILE A 308 -14.58 -6.95 38.67
CA ILE A 308 -14.33 -7.03 40.11
C ILE A 308 -15.02 -8.26 40.72
N GLY A 309 -14.23 -9.24 41.18
CA GLY A 309 -14.70 -10.44 41.86
C GLY A 309 -14.79 -10.24 43.38
N GLY A 310 -15.97 -10.39 43.97
CA GLY A 310 -16.20 -10.10 45.39
C GLY A 310 -15.62 -11.12 46.38
N LYS A 311 -15.50 -12.41 46.00
CA LYS A 311 -14.99 -13.50 46.87
C LYS A 311 -14.11 -14.55 46.17
N ARG A 312 -13.87 -14.40 44.86
CA ARG A 312 -13.17 -15.36 43.99
C ARG A 312 -12.35 -14.61 42.95
N TYR A 313 -11.69 -15.33 42.03
CA TYR A 313 -11.14 -14.73 40.81
C TYR A 313 -12.21 -13.89 40.09
N ALA A 314 -11.80 -12.79 39.45
CA ALA A 314 -12.73 -11.89 38.77
C ALA A 314 -13.35 -12.57 37.54
N VAL A 315 -12.58 -13.39 36.83
CA VAL A 315 -12.99 -14.07 35.60
C VAL A 315 -12.65 -15.55 35.63
N TYR A 316 -13.60 -16.40 35.23
CA TYR A 316 -13.41 -17.83 35.00
C TYR A 316 -13.53 -18.12 33.50
N LEU A 317 -12.48 -18.73 32.93
CA LEU A 317 -12.44 -19.19 31.54
C LEU A 317 -12.36 -20.73 31.52
N GLY A 318 -13.33 -21.37 30.88
CA GLY A 318 -13.57 -22.81 30.92
C GLY A 318 -14.18 -23.29 32.24
N ASN A 319 -14.49 -24.58 32.31
CA ASN A 319 -14.78 -25.30 33.56
C ASN A 319 -14.59 -26.81 33.30
N ASP A 320 -13.59 -27.43 33.93
CA ASP A 320 -13.26 -28.86 33.75
C ASP A 320 -14.01 -29.81 34.70
N ASN A 321 -15.03 -29.34 35.42
CA ASN A 321 -15.84 -30.11 36.36
C ASN A 321 -16.87 -31.02 35.64
N THR A 322 -16.40 -32.13 35.08
CA THR A 322 -17.21 -33.09 34.31
C THR A 322 -18.28 -33.77 35.15
N ASN A 323 -19.54 -33.73 34.67
CA ASN A 323 -20.76 -34.12 35.39
C ASN A 323 -21.07 -33.27 36.63
N GLY A 324 -20.43 -32.11 36.78
CA GLY A 324 -20.75 -31.08 37.78
C GLY A 324 -21.24 -29.79 37.13
N ASP A 325 -20.89 -28.64 37.72
CA ASP A 325 -21.26 -27.31 37.21
C ASP A 325 -20.57 -26.92 35.88
N GLY A 326 -19.63 -27.75 35.38
CA GLY A 326 -19.01 -27.61 34.06
C GLY A 326 -19.86 -28.13 32.90
N GLY A 327 -21.03 -28.73 33.17
CA GLY A 327 -21.95 -29.22 32.15
C GLY A 327 -21.29 -30.25 31.22
N ILE A 328 -21.40 -30.04 29.90
CA ILE A 328 -20.84 -30.95 28.87
C ILE A 328 -19.33 -30.77 28.62
N ASN A 329 -18.67 -29.79 29.27
CA ASN A 329 -17.27 -29.44 29.06
C ASN A 329 -16.87 -29.21 27.59
N ALA A 330 -17.71 -28.51 26.82
CA ALA A 330 -17.35 -28.05 25.48
C ALA A 330 -16.23 -26.99 25.53
N ALA A 331 -15.59 -26.73 24.38
CA ALA A 331 -14.50 -25.77 24.28
C ALA A 331 -14.95 -24.35 24.63
N ALA A 332 -14.13 -23.63 25.40
CA ALA A 332 -14.35 -22.25 25.84
C ALA A 332 -13.11 -21.40 25.53
N ILE A 333 -12.96 -21.01 24.27
CA ILE A 333 -11.75 -20.32 23.78
C ILE A 333 -11.89 -18.83 24.04
N SER A 334 -10.91 -18.26 24.75
CA SER A 334 -10.99 -16.89 25.26
C SER A 334 -9.75 -16.06 24.90
N HIS A 335 -9.95 -14.86 24.38
CA HIS A 335 -8.87 -13.91 24.06
C HIS A 335 -9.01 -12.64 24.88
N ILE A 336 -7.97 -12.25 25.62
CA ILE A 336 -7.94 -11.02 26.41
C ILE A 336 -6.88 -10.07 25.84
N TYR A 337 -7.30 -8.92 25.33
CA TYR A 337 -6.42 -7.88 24.78
C TYR A 337 -6.23 -6.68 25.72
N GLY A 338 -7.15 -6.48 26.66
CA GLY A 338 -7.13 -5.35 27.60
C GLY A 338 -8.04 -5.58 28.81
N GLY A 339 -8.35 -4.50 29.52
CA GLY A 339 -9.17 -4.53 30.74
C GLY A 339 -8.38 -4.50 32.05
N THR A 340 -9.12 -4.27 33.13
CA THR A 340 -8.66 -4.24 34.53
C THR A 340 -9.41 -5.31 35.34
N PHE A 341 -8.66 -6.21 35.96
CA PHE A 341 -9.18 -7.42 36.61
C PHE A 341 -8.77 -7.43 38.09
N ILE A 342 -9.76 -7.37 38.98
CA ILE A 342 -9.57 -7.19 40.42
C ILE A 342 -10.22 -8.35 41.18
N ALA A 343 -9.41 -9.17 41.82
CA ALA A 343 -9.82 -10.20 42.78
C ALA A 343 -9.34 -9.83 44.20
N PRO A 344 -9.84 -10.51 45.27
CA PRO A 344 -9.40 -10.27 46.64
C PRO A 344 -7.91 -10.53 46.84
N GLU A 345 -7.34 -9.98 47.93
CA GLU A 345 -5.92 -10.16 48.28
C GLU A 345 -5.56 -11.66 48.38
N GLY A 346 -4.47 -12.05 47.72
CA GLY A 346 -4.01 -13.44 47.65
C GLY A 346 -4.74 -14.33 46.63
N VAL A 347 -5.67 -13.80 45.84
CA VAL A 347 -6.42 -14.53 44.81
C VAL A 347 -6.01 -14.06 43.41
N SER A 348 -5.72 -14.99 42.49
CA SER A 348 -5.46 -14.67 41.08
C SER A 348 -6.67 -13.94 40.46
N ALA A 349 -6.42 -12.93 39.63
CA ALA A 349 -7.48 -12.15 38.99
C ALA A 349 -8.26 -12.95 37.94
N LEU A 350 -7.61 -13.91 37.29
CA LEU A 350 -8.21 -14.87 36.35
C LEU A 350 -8.02 -16.29 36.87
N PHE A 351 -8.87 -17.21 36.41
CA PHE A 351 -8.60 -18.64 36.38
C PHE A 351 -8.90 -19.21 34.99
N VAL A 352 -7.98 -19.99 34.43
CA VAL A 352 -8.09 -20.62 33.10
C VAL A 352 -8.08 -22.15 33.26
N SER A 353 -9.16 -22.81 32.85
CA SER A 353 -9.35 -24.23 33.07
C SER A 353 -8.53 -25.08 32.07
N PRO A 354 -7.56 -25.91 32.53
CA PRO A 354 -6.54 -26.53 31.65
C PRO A 354 -6.99 -27.51 30.56
N LYS A 355 -8.28 -27.89 30.47
CA LYS A 355 -8.77 -28.70 29.34
C LYS A 355 -9.72 -27.89 28.45
N THR A 356 -10.80 -27.36 29.02
CA THR A 356 -11.88 -26.67 28.29
C THR A 356 -11.47 -25.32 27.73
N ALA A 357 -10.55 -24.60 28.41
CA ALA A 357 -10.04 -23.31 27.97
C ALA A 357 -8.58 -23.36 27.46
N ALA A 358 -8.06 -24.56 27.15
CA ALA A 358 -6.64 -24.80 26.84
C ALA A 358 -6.07 -24.01 25.64
N ALA A 359 -6.92 -23.49 24.76
CA ALA A 359 -6.53 -22.66 23.61
C ALA A 359 -6.72 -21.14 23.82
N SER A 360 -7.06 -20.72 25.04
CA SER A 360 -7.22 -19.30 25.40
C SER A 360 -5.87 -18.59 25.49
N MET A 361 -5.84 -17.28 25.21
CA MET A 361 -4.60 -16.49 25.22
C MET A 361 -4.79 -15.08 25.81
N ILE A 362 -3.80 -14.65 26.59
CA ILE A 362 -3.74 -13.35 27.27
C ILE A 362 -2.71 -12.48 26.55
N HIS A 363 -3.20 -11.51 25.77
CA HIS A 363 -2.41 -10.58 24.96
C HIS A 363 -2.20 -9.21 25.66
N GLY A 364 -3.01 -8.86 26.66
CA GLY A 364 -2.89 -7.60 27.39
C GLY A 364 -3.88 -7.46 28.54
N GLY A 365 -3.58 -6.57 29.50
CA GLY A 365 -4.47 -6.25 30.62
C GLY A 365 -3.72 -5.85 31.90
N THR A 366 -4.47 -5.39 32.91
CA THR A 366 -3.96 -5.07 34.27
C THR A 366 -4.67 -5.94 35.31
N TYR A 367 -3.92 -6.63 36.16
CA TYR A 367 -4.40 -7.68 37.05
C TYR A 367 -3.98 -7.41 38.50
N SER A 368 -4.88 -7.62 39.47
CA SER A 368 -4.51 -7.55 40.91
C SER A 368 -3.49 -8.61 41.31
N MET A 369 -3.48 -9.76 40.63
CA MET A 369 -2.52 -10.85 40.74
C MET A 369 -2.70 -11.79 39.53
N LEU A 370 -1.65 -12.48 39.08
CA LEU A 370 -1.75 -13.65 38.21
C LEU A 370 -0.89 -14.79 38.78
N ASP A 371 -1.48 -15.95 39.05
CA ASP A 371 -0.71 -17.12 39.49
C ASP A 371 0.10 -17.78 38.36
N THR A 372 1.09 -18.60 38.73
CA THR A 372 2.02 -19.24 37.78
C THR A 372 1.33 -20.21 36.81
N ALA A 373 0.16 -20.75 37.15
CA ALA A 373 -0.60 -21.62 36.24
C ALA A 373 -1.37 -20.81 35.18
N THR A 374 -1.84 -19.61 35.56
CA THR A 374 -2.47 -18.65 34.66
C THR A 374 -1.44 -18.01 33.72
N GLN A 375 -0.21 -17.78 34.20
CA GLN A 375 0.86 -17.18 33.41
C GLN A 375 1.29 -18.00 32.17
N SER A 376 0.99 -19.31 32.09
CA SER A 376 1.27 -20.10 30.89
C SER A 376 0.36 -19.82 29.69
N TYR A 377 -0.71 -19.02 29.87
CA TYR A 377 -1.62 -18.59 28.80
C TYR A 377 -1.28 -17.20 28.25
N ILE A 378 -0.17 -16.61 28.69
CA ILE A 378 0.30 -15.31 28.22
C ILE A 378 0.93 -15.45 26.83
N ASP A 379 0.54 -14.58 25.91
CA ASP A 379 1.04 -14.56 24.54
C ASP A 379 2.57 -14.36 24.53
N PRO A 380 3.36 -15.23 23.87
CA PRO A 380 4.80 -15.07 23.74
C PRO A 380 5.26 -13.72 23.15
N ALA A 381 4.41 -13.00 22.43
CA ALA A 381 4.64 -11.64 21.95
C ALA A 381 4.60 -10.55 23.05
N THR A 382 4.25 -10.92 24.29
CA THR A 382 4.04 -10.01 25.41
C THR A 382 5.00 -10.26 26.57
N ALA A 383 5.05 -9.32 27.52
CA ALA A 383 5.84 -9.40 28.73
C ALA A 383 4.97 -9.05 29.95
N LEU A 384 5.30 -9.66 31.09
CA LEU A 384 4.80 -9.27 32.41
C LEU A 384 5.61 -8.09 32.93
N VAL A 385 4.93 -7.06 33.41
CA VAL A 385 5.51 -5.89 34.09
C VAL A 385 4.86 -5.75 35.46
N GLU A 386 5.66 -5.80 36.51
CA GLU A 386 5.21 -5.53 37.88
C GLU A 386 4.92 -4.03 38.06
N GLY A 387 3.78 -3.73 38.68
CA GLY A 387 3.39 -2.40 39.13
C GLY A 387 3.46 -2.28 40.66
N GLU A 388 3.04 -1.13 41.18
CA GLU A 388 2.94 -0.92 42.62
C GLU A 388 1.91 -1.86 43.28
N GLY A 389 2.18 -2.27 44.52
CA GLY A 389 1.23 -3.06 45.33
C GLY A 389 1.03 -4.52 44.90
N GLY A 390 1.85 -5.06 43.99
CA GLY A 390 1.71 -6.44 43.48
C GLY A 390 0.76 -6.58 42.29
N VAL A 391 0.21 -5.47 41.80
CA VAL A 391 -0.50 -5.41 40.51
C VAL A 391 0.46 -5.79 39.39
N VAL A 392 0.00 -6.59 38.42
CA VAL A 392 0.81 -7.02 37.28
C VAL A 392 0.13 -6.65 35.97
N LYS A 393 0.91 -6.24 34.97
CA LYS A 393 0.43 -5.88 33.64
C LYS A 393 0.99 -6.82 32.59
N VAL A 394 0.16 -7.21 31.62
CA VAL A 394 0.61 -7.85 30.38
C VAL A 394 0.66 -6.76 29.31
N VAL A 395 1.81 -6.61 28.66
CA VAL A 395 2.07 -5.58 27.63
C VAL A 395 2.81 -6.18 26.44
N ALA A 396 2.58 -5.68 25.23
CA ALA A 396 3.34 -6.10 24.05
C ALA A 396 4.85 -5.83 24.21
N LYS A 397 5.70 -6.75 23.75
CA LYS A 397 7.15 -6.54 23.69
C LYS A 397 7.52 -5.58 22.56
N GLU A 398 8.53 -4.75 22.78
CA GLU A 398 9.16 -3.98 21.73
C GLU A 398 9.92 -4.92 20.76
N VAL A 399 9.71 -4.74 19.46
CA VAL A 399 10.35 -5.56 18.43
C VAL A 399 11.73 -4.97 18.14
N VAL A 400 12.78 -5.71 18.44
CA VAL A 400 14.18 -5.26 18.29
C VAL A 400 14.69 -5.53 16.87
N ALA A 401 14.28 -6.65 16.25
CA ALA A 401 14.81 -7.10 14.97
C ALA A 401 13.75 -7.80 14.10
N GLN A 402 14.03 -7.88 12.79
CA GLN A 402 13.16 -8.50 11.78
C GLN A 402 14.00 -9.23 10.70
N ILE A 403 13.51 -10.35 10.18
CA ILE A 403 14.03 -11.03 8.98
C ILE A 403 12.82 -11.40 8.12
N GLY A 404 12.77 -10.95 6.86
CA GLY A 404 11.57 -11.09 6.04
C GLY A 404 10.37 -10.42 6.71
N GLU A 405 9.31 -11.17 6.98
CA GLU A 405 8.15 -10.72 7.78
C GLU A 405 8.26 -11.10 9.27
N THR A 406 9.19 -12.00 9.62
CA THR A 406 9.36 -12.55 10.97
C THR A 406 10.00 -11.52 11.91
N LYS A 407 9.36 -11.30 13.06
CA LYS A 407 9.75 -10.33 14.09
C LYS A 407 10.38 -11.02 15.30
N TYR A 408 11.37 -10.38 15.90
CA TYR A 408 12.16 -10.87 17.04
C TYR A 408 12.30 -9.80 18.11
N TYR A 409 12.31 -10.21 19.37
CA TYR A 409 12.34 -9.33 20.55
C TYR A 409 13.76 -9.15 21.12
N SER A 410 14.75 -9.79 20.49
CA SER A 410 16.18 -9.54 20.69
C SER A 410 16.96 -9.78 19.40
N LEU A 411 18.20 -9.27 19.32
CA LEU A 411 19.11 -9.58 18.21
C LEU A 411 19.58 -11.04 18.28
N GLU A 412 19.75 -11.57 19.50
CA GLU A 412 20.12 -12.96 19.78
C GLU A 412 19.11 -13.95 19.19
N GLU A 413 17.80 -13.69 19.29
CA GLU A 413 16.74 -14.47 18.65
C GLU A 413 16.87 -14.47 17.11
N ALA A 414 17.08 -13.31 16.50
CA ALA A 414 17.22 -13.17 15.04
C ALA A 414 18.49 -13.88 14.50
N LEU A 415 19.59 -13.81 15.24
CA LEU A 415 20.85 -14.51 14.93
C LEU A 415 20.74 -16.04 15.09
N ALA A 416 19.95 -16.50 16.07
CA ALA A 416 19.72 -17.91 16.36
C ALA A 416 18.66 -18.58 15.46
N SER A 417 17.74 -17.81 14.89
CA SER A 417 16.70 -18.32 13.98
C SER A 417 17.28 -18.94 12.71
N GLU A 418 16.63 -19.98 12.17
CA GLU A 418 17.00 -20.58 10.88
C GLU A 418 16.56 -19.73 9.67
N GLU A 419 15.78 -18.66 9.89
CA GLU A 419 15.24 -17.78 8.84
C GLU A 419 16.33 -17.13 7.99
N ALA A 420 16.12 -17.11 6.67
CA ALA A 420 17.13 -16.69 5.70
C ALA A 420 16.95 -15.22 5.30
N GLY A 421 18.03 -14.43 5.39
CA GLY A 421 18.05 -13.04 4.95
C GLY A 421 18.94 -12.15 5.81
N THR A 422 18.86 -10.84 5.53
CA THR A 422 19.45 -9.77 6.36
C THR A 422 18.59 -9.53 7.59
N ILE A 423 19.21 -9.40 8.76
CA ILE A 423 18.54 -8.92 9.97
C ILE A 423 18.38 -7.41 9.85
N LYS A 424 17.15 -6.90 9.92
CA LYS A 424 16.90 -5.47 10.09
C LYS A 424 16.67 -5.14 11.57
N LEU A 425 17.41 -4.18 12.14
CA LEU A 425 17.09 -3.61 13.45
C LEU A 425 15.93 -2.62 13.36
N LEU A 426 15.08 -2.64 14.38
CA LEU A 426 13.91 -1.76 14.53
C LEU A 426 13.96 -0.92 15.83
N ALA A 427 14.96 -1.16 16.68
CA ALA A 427 15.23 -0.40 17.90
C ALA A 427 16.75 -0.36 18.18
N ASN A 428 17.19 0.59 19.01
CA ASN A 428 18.56 0.60 19.56
C ASN A 428 18.75 -0.62 20.48
N THR A 429 19.89 -1.31 20.39
CA THR A 429 20.10 -2.56 21.14
C THR A 429 21.53 -2.73 21.64
N GLU A 430 21.67 -3.36 22.81
CA GLU A 430 22.95 -3.85 23.33
C GLU A 430 22.97 -5.38 23.25
N SER A 431 23.99 -5.95 22.60
CA SER A 431 24.15 -7.39 22.47
C SER A 431 25.42 -7.87 23.17
N ASN A 432 25.36 -9.08 23.73
CA ASN A 432 26.50 -9.79 24.30
C ASN A 432 27.05 -10.89 23.37
N THR A 433 26.57 -10.93 22.11
CA THR A 433 27.00 -11.94 21.13
C THR A 433 28.49 -11.83 20.80
N GLN A 434 29.12 -13.01 20.68
CA GLN A 434 30.46 -13.20 20.12
C GLN A 434 30.39 -13.80 18.70
N LYS A 435 29.25 -13.65 18.01
CA LYS A 435 29.09 -14.08 16.62
C LYS A 435 27.97 -13.33 15.94
N ILE A 436 28.32 -12.59 14.88
CA ILE A 436 27.35 -12.13 13.88
C ILE A 436 27.55 -13.01 12.63
N ASN A 437 26.52 -13.79 12.30
CA ASN A 437 26.50 -14.84 11.27
C ASN A 437 25.51 -14.59 10.12
N LYS A 438 24.76 -13.49 10.17
CA LYS A 438 23.85 -12.98 9.13
C LYS A 438 24.16 -11.51 8.94
N ASN A 439 23.96 -10.98 7.73
CA ASN A 439 24.13 -9.56 7.46
C ASN A 439 23.12 -8.74 8.28
N ILE A 440 23.50 -7.53 8.70
CA ILE A 440 22.64 -6.66 9.53
C ILE A 440 22.44 -5.30 8.88
N ASP A 441 21.21 -4.98 8.54
CA ASP A 441 20.76 -3.61 8.32
C ASP A 441 20.43 -2.98 9.67
N LEU A 442 21.22 -2.01 10.12
CA LEU A 442 21.00 -1.33 11.39
C LEU A 442 19.80 -0.38 11.36
N GLY A 443 19.21 -0.11 10.18
CA GLY A 443 17.92 0.58 10.05
C GLY A 443 17.88 2.03 10.56
N GLY A 444 19.03 2.67 10.79
CA GLY A 444 19.20 3.96 11.44
C GLY A 444 19.52 3.88 12.94
N PHE A 445 19.48 2.70 13.54
CA PHE A 445 19.67 2.47 14.97
C PHE A 445 21.12 2.19 15.35
N ALA A 446 21.38 2.15 16.66
CA ALA A 446 22.65 1.81 17.26
C ALA A 446 22.68 0.36 17.76
N LEU A 447 23.64 -0.43 17.26
CA LEU A 447 24.05 -1.72 17.82
C LEU A 447 25.28 -1.53 18.70
N THR A 448 25.16 -1.86 19.99
CA THR A 448 26.27 -1.81 20.94
C THR A 448 26.74 -3.22 21.29
N LEU A 449 27.95 -3.58 20.89
CA LEU A 449 28.56 -4.88 21.19
C LEU A 449 29.35 -4.80 22.51
N THR A 450 29.00 -5.68 23.46
CA THR A 450 29.46 -5.60 24.86
C THR A 450 30.48 -6.66 25.27
N ASN A 451 30.73 -7.66 24.42
CA ASN A 451 31.46 -8.88 24.77
C ASN A 451 32.44 -9.28 23.64
N LEU A 452 33.49 -8.49 23.45
CA LEU A 452 34.42 -8.64 22.33
C LEU A 452 35.55 -9.62 22.67
N SER A 453 35.71 -10.66 21.85
CA SER A 453 36.77 -11.66 21.98
C SER A 453 37.40 -11.94 20.61
N ARG A 454 38.41 -12.82 20.55
CA ARG A 454 39.08 -13.22 19.28
C ARG A 454 38.18 -14.08 18.35
N LYS A 455 36.86 -13.90 18.37
CA LYS A 455 35.86 -14.62 17.57
C LYS A 455 34.90 -13.62 16.90
N SER A 456 35.25 -13.30 15.66
CA SER A 456 34.40 -12.95 14.52
C SER A 456 33.02 -12.30 14.73
N VAL A 457 32.97 -11.01 14.38
CA VAL A 457 31.84 -10.45 13.61
C VAL A 457 32.12 -10.76 12.14
N ALA A 458 31.28 -11.55 11.48
CA ALA A 458 31.58 -12.11 10.16
C ALA A 458 30.41 -11.95 9.17
N ALA A 459 29.84 -10.76 9.09
CA ALA A 459 28.76 -10.41 8.17
C ALA A 459 28.85 -8.94 7.74
N ASP A 460 28.16 -8.57 6.66
CA ASP A 460 28.08 -7.19 6.20
C ASP A 460 27.12 -6.40 7.09
N ILE A 461 27.38 -5.10 7.28
CA ILE A 461 26.60 -4.23 8.16
C ILE A 461 26.27 -2.91 7.43
N SER A 462 25.02 -2.43 7.51
CA SER A 462 24.61 -1.20 6.82
C SER A 462 23.79 -0.23 7.68
N ASN A 463 23.73 1.03 7.25
CA ASN A 463 22.74 2.04 7.65
C ASN A 463 22.55 2.22 9.17
N GLY A 464 23.54 2.70 9.91
CA GLY A 464 23.36 3.00 11.34
C GLY A 464 24.66 3.11 12.13
N THR A 465 24.59 2.92 13.45
CA THR A 465 25.76 3.08 14.34
C THR A 465 26.21 1.74 14.93
N LEU A 466 27.50 1.41 14.80
CA LEU A 466 28.14 0.28 15.46
C LEU A 466 29.04 0.79 16.60
N ASN A 467 28.66 0.51 17.84
CA ASN A 467 29.39 0.91 19.04
C ASN A 467 30.05 -0.30 19.71
N PHE A 468 31.23 -0.10 20.29
CA PHE A 468 31.96 -1.11 21.06
C PHE A 468 32.04 -0.72 22.54
N LYS A 469 31.70 -1.62 23.48
CA LYS A 469 31.99 -1.46 24.92
C LYS A 469 33.16 -2.37 25.33
N ALA A 470 34.10 -1.84 26.11
CA ALA A 470 35.45 -2.41 26.22
C ALA A 470 35.61 -3.47 27.33
N LYS A 471 36.05 -4.68 26.92
CA LYS A 471 36.95 -5.60 27.68
C LYS A 471 37.32 -6.82 26.81
N GLY A 472 38.46 -6.77 26.12
CA GLY A 472 38.92 -7.88 25.28
C GLY A 472 40.32 -7.67 24.70
N ASP A 473 40.87 -8.72 24.07
CA ASP A 473 42.19 -8.67 23.40
C ASP A 473 42.14 -7.89 22.07
N ILE A 474 41.04 -8.01 21.32
CA ILE A 474 40.82 -7.47 19.97
C ILE A 474 39.35 -7.02 19.91
N GLY A 475 39.06 -5.90 19.23
CA GLY A 475 37.69 -5.40 19.06
C GLY A 475 36.86 -6.19 18.04
N LEU A 476 37.23 -6.11 16.76
CA LEU A 476 36.52 -6.67 15.61
C LEU A 476 37.45 -7.58 14.81
N VAL A 477 36.99 -8.77 14.41
CA VAL A 477 37.78 -9.74 13.61
C VAL A 477 37.03 -10.12 12.35
N ILE A 478 37.53 -9.70 11.19
CA ILE A 478 36.92 -9.94 9.87
C ILE A 478 37.54 -11.20 9.23
N GLY A 479 36.75 -12.28 9.14
CA GLY A 479 37.17 -13.61 8.66
C GLY A 479 36.68 -14.00 7.26
N GLY A 480 36.42 -13.01 6.40
CA GLY A 480 35.93 -13.15 5.02
C GLY A 480 35.81 -11.75 4.40
N ASP A 481 35.73 -11.62 3.08
CA ASP A 481 35.51 -10.31 2.44
C ASP A 481 34.19 -9.68 2.92
N ARG A 482 34.22 -8.45 3.44
CA ARG A 482 33.05 -7.77 4.01
C ARG A 482 32.92 -6.31 3.60
N THR A 483 31.68 -5.84 3.57
CA THR A 483 31.34 -4.44 3.29
C THR A 483 30.56 -3.82 4.45
N MET A 484 30.87 -2.57 4.77
CA MET A 484 30.15 -1.72 5.69
C MET A 484 29.67 -0.46 4.94
N THR A 485 28.36 -0.26 4.85
CA THR A 485 27.77 0.79 3.98
C THR A 485 26.86 1.72 4.76
N GLY A 486 27.16 3.02 4.80
CA GLY A 486 26.38 3.98 5.60
C GLY A 486 26.46 3.72 7.11
N VAL A 487 27.61 3.26 7.60
CA VAL A 487 27.82 2.90 9.02
C VAL A 487 28.70 3.94 9.71
N VAL A 488 28.28 4.36 10.90
CA VAL A 488 29.13 5.11 11.84
C VAL A 488 29.71 4.12 12.86
N VAL A 489 31.02 3.91 12.84
CA VAL A 489 31.73 2.99 13.74
C VAL A 489 32.44 3.78 14.84
N ASN A 490 32.05 3.57 16.10
CA ASN A 490 32.60 4.29 17.25
C ASN A 490 33.20 3.35 18.31
N ALA A 491 34.22 3.83 19.01
CA ALA A 491 34.80 3.17 20.18
C ALA A 491 35.16 4.18 21.29
N PRO A 492 35.10 3.79 22.58
CA PRO A 492 35.38 4.67 23.72
C PRO A 492 36.87 4.98 23.85
N GLU A 493 37.16 6.15 24.41
CA GLU A 493 38.52 6.69 24.59
C GLU A 493 39.43 5.79 25.45
N ASP A 494 38.89 5.09 26.45
CA ASP A 494 39.64 4.21 27.38
C ASP A 494 39.91 2.78 26.84
N ASN A 495 39.90 2.57 25.52
CA ASN A 495 40.02 1.23 24.96
C ASN A 495 41.46 0.67 25.01
N ASN A 496 41.63 -0.53 25.58
CA ASN A 496 42.91 -1.18 25.82
C ASN A 496 43.15 -2.46 24.99
N SER A 497 42.45 -2.63 23.85
CA SER A 497 42.60 -3.78 22.95
C SER A 497 43.86 -3.73 22.07
N TYR A 498 44.51 -4.87 21.86
CA TYR A 498 45.58 -5.06 20.87
C TYR A 498 44.99 -5.17 19.45
N GLY A 499 44.47 -4.06 18.93
CA GLY A 499 43.76 -4.01 17.65
C GLY A 499 42.27 -3.78 17.82
N MET A 500 41.75 -2.72 17.20
CA MET A 500 40.32 -2.41 17.24
C MET A 500 39.59 -3.07 16.09
N ILE A 501 40.17 -3.01 14.88
CA ILE A 501 39.74 -3.76 13.71
C ILE A 501 40.91 -4.63 13.23
N TYR A 502 40.70 -5.94 13.20
CA TYR A 502 41.63 -6.93 12.69
C TYR A 502 41.03 -7.57 11.44
N ILE A 503 41.69 -7.40 10.30
CA ILE A 503 41.31 -8.02 9.03
C ILE A 503 42.14 -9.29 8.88
N ASP A 504 41.51 -10.46 9.01
CA ASP A 504 42.23 -11.73 8.84
C ASP A 504 42.57 -11.96 7.37
N LYS A 505 43.65 -12.69 7.10
CA LYS A 505 44.14 -12.92 5.74
C LYS A 505 43.41 -14.08 5.05
N PRO A 506 43.17 -14.03 3.72
CA PRO A 506 43.55 -12.98 2.78
C PRO A 506 42.39 -12.02 2.47
N ASN A 507 41.62 -11.61 3.48
CA ASN A 507 40.31 -10.97 3.27
C ASN A 507 40.39 -9.45 3.14
N SER A 508 39.33 -8.86 2.59
CA SER A 508 39.10 -7.42 2.53
C SER A 508 38.02 -6.94 3.52
N LEU A 509 38.17 -5.70 4.00
CA LEU A 509 37.09 -4.92 4.60
C LEU A 509 36.90 -3.64 3.78
N THR A 510 35.70 -3.44 3.26
CA THR A 510 35.31 -2.27 2.49
C THR A 510 34.40 -1.38 3.34
N PHE A 511 34.69 -0.09 3.41
CA PHE A 511 33.78 0.93 3.92
C PHE A 511 33.28 1.78 2.75
N VAL A 512 31.97 2.01 2.70
CA VAL A 512 31.29 2.81 1.67
C VAL A 512 30.40 3.84 2.35
N ASN A 513 30.48 5.13 1.97
CA ASN A 513 29.65 6.20 2.54
C ASN A 513 29.62 6.22 4.09
N SER A 514 30.73 5.88 4.74
CA SER A 514 30.78 5.54 6.17
C SER A 514 31.68 6.49 6.98
N GLU A 515 31.54 6.47 8.31
CA GLU A 515 32.39 7.23 9.24
C GLU A 515 32.99 6.28 10.29
N VAL A 516 34.29 6.34 10.54
CA VAL A 516 35.02 5.42 11.43
C VAL A 516 35.87 6.21 12.41
N ASN A 517 35.38 6.32 13.65
CA ASN A 517 35.99 7.06 14.75
C ASN A 517 36.57 6.10 15.80
N LEU A 518 37.88 5.92 15.80
CA LEU A 518 38.56 4.89 16.59
C LEU A 518 39.63 5.49 17.51
N ALA A 519 39.43 5.33 18.83
CA ALA A 519 40.37 5.71 19.88
C ALA A 519 41.07 4.47 20.51
N ASN A 520 42.41 4.47 20.61
CA ASN A 520 43.17 3.33 21.15
C ASN A 520 44.31 3.75 22.09
N ASN A 521 44.33 3.18 23.29
CA ASN A 521 45.37 3.44 24.29
C ASN A 521 46.39 2.28 24.45
N ALA A 522 46.20 1.15 23.76
CA ALA A 522 47.03 -0.05 23.91
C ALA A 522 48.02 -0.31 22.76
N SER A 523 48.97 -1.22 23.01
CA SER A 523 50.19 -1.49 22.23
C SER A 523 50.03 -2.05 20.81
N GLY A 524 48.81 -2.04 20.26
CA GLY A 524 48.47 -2.49 18.91
C GLY A 524 48.53 -1.38 17.85
N ALA A 525 47.54 -1.39 16.97
CA ALA A 525 47.21 -0.34 15.99
C ALA A 525 45.67 -0.23 15.94
N ALA A 526 45.07 0.87 15.49
CA ALA A 526 43.61 0.92 15.30
C ALA A 526 43.12 -0.16 14.33
N ILE A 527 43.67 -0.18 13.12
CA ILE A 527 43.33 -1.16 12.08
C ILE A 527 44.60 -1.93 11.69
N MET A 528 44.51 -3.27 11.68
CA MET A 528 45.64 -4.12 11.32
C MET A 528 45.23 -5.38 10.56
N SER A 529 46.22 -6.00 9.93
CA SER A 529 46.18 -7.41 9.53
C SER A 529 47.44 -8.14 10.03
N ASP A 530 47.47 -9.45 9.84
CA ASP A 530 48.68 -10.24 9.92
C ASP A 530 49.69 -9.80 8.83
N ILE A 531 50.95 -10.22 8.92
CA ILE A 531 52.01 -9.70 8.03
C ILE A 531 51.71 -9.99 6.54
N ALA A 532 51.27 -8.93 5.84
CA ALA A 532 50.99 -8.87 4.41
C ALA A 532 49.88 -9.82 3.90
N GLY A 533 48.61 -9.52 4.21
CA GLY A 533 47.49 -10.29 3.65
C GLY A 533 46.08 -9.68 3.68
N GLY A 534 45.76 -8.76 4.59
CA GLY A 534 44.45 -8.10 4.63
C GLY A 534 44.39 -6.81 3.81
N LYS A 535 43.24 -6.50 3.21
CA LYS A 535 42.98 -5.26 2.45
C LYS A 535 41.91 -4.38 3.11
N LEU A 536 42.14 -3.08 3.16
CA LEU A 536 41.19 -2.06 3.60
C LEU A 536 40.82 -1.17 2.41
N ILE A 537 39.54 -1.10 2.08
CA ILE A 537 39.01 -0.29 0.96
C ILE A 537 38.12 0.80 1.54
N LEU A 538 38.35 2.06 1.15
CA LEU A 538 37.60 3.23 1.63
C LEU A 538 37.02 3.97 0.44
N ASP A 539 35.69 4.04 0.38
CA ASP A 539 34.91 4.58 -0.73
C ASP A 539 33.96 5.66 -0.17
N ASN A 540 34.16 6.93 -0.57
CA ASN A 540 33.49 8.11 0.02
C ASN A 540 33.35 8.02 1.56
N THR A 541 34.45 7.67 2.24
CA THR A 541 34.46 7.29 3.65
C THR A 541 35.40 8.17 4.45
N LYS A 542 34.96 8.59 5.63
CA LYS A 542 35.76 9.36 6.59
C LYS A 542 36.28 8.45 7.70
N ILE A 543 37.59 8.48 7.95
CA ILE A 543 38.22 7.75 9.06
C ILE A 543 39.03 8.71 9.93
N VAL A 544 38.80 8.67 11.23
CA VAL A 544 39.61 9.37 12.25
C VAL A 544 40.19 8.34 13.22
N LEU A 545 41.51 8.18 13.17
CA LEU A 545 42.29 7.27 14.01
C LEU A 545 43.06 8.09 15.06
N ASP A 546 42.58 8.09 16.31
CA ASP A 546 43.21 8.78 17.45
C ASP A 546 43.87 7.76 18.39
N ASN A 547 45.18 7.55 18.25
CA ASN A 547 45.84 6.40 18.85
C ASN A 547 47.06 6.82 19.66
N THR A 548 47.27 6.27 20.85
CA THR A 548 48.56 6.44 21.52
C THR A 548 49.66 5.63 20.84
N CYS A 549 49.35 4.49 20.19
CA CYS A 549 50.38 3.61 19.65
C CYS A 549 50.60 3.72 18.13
N ARG A 550 49.69 3.19 17.29
CA ARG A 550 49.83 3.15 15.82
C ARG A 550 48.47 3.32 15.13
N GLY A 551 48.45 3.90 13.93
CA GLY A 551 47.24 4.00 13.11
C GLY A 551 46.94 2.71 12.34
N LEU A 552 47.72 2.46 11.27
CA LEU A 552 47.52 1.36 10.33
C LEU A 552 48.73 0.39 10.29
N MET A 553 48.49 -0.93 10.26
CA MET A 553 49.57 -1.92 10.25
C MET A 553 49.33 -3.15 9.35
N SER A 554 50.28 -3.43 8.45
CA SER A 554 50.36 -4.64 7.59
C SER A 554 49.25 -4.80 6.54
N LEU A 555 48.63 -3.71 6.10
CA LEU A 555 47.45 -3.68 5.23
C LEU A 555 47.76 -3.26 3.78
N GLU A 556 47.07 -3.85 2.81
CA GLU A 556 46.83 -3.16 1.53
C GLU A 556 45.74 -2.09 1.75
N ILE A 557 45.89 -0.91 1.17
CA ILE A 557 44.90 0.18 1.21
C ILE A 557 44.48 0.61 -0.18
N ASP A 558 43.20 0.96 -0.29
CA ASP A 558 42.55 1.43 -1.52
C ASP A 558 41.63 2.59 -1.11
N ILE A 559 42.22 3.80 -1.05
CA ILE A 559 41.56 5.00 -0.51
C ILE A 559 41.09 5.85 -1.69
N LYS A 560 39.77 5.89 -1.91
CA LYS A 560 39.17 6.31 -3.18
C LYS A 560 37.86 7.08 -2.98
N ASN A 561 37.33 7.65 -4.07
CA ASN A 561 36.06 8.41 -4.08
C ASN A 561 35.99 9.57 -3.05
N GLY A 562 37.04 10.40 -2.92
CA GLY A 562 37.02 11.55 -2.00
C GLY A 562 37.14 11.19 -0.53
N SER A 563 37.54 9.96 -0.19
CA SER A 563 37.70 9.51 1.20
C SER A 563 38.71 10.36 1.97
N GLU A 564 38.42 10.60 3.26
CA GLU A 564 39.28 11.37 4.16
C GLU A 564 39.82 10.47 5.28
N VAL A 565 41.14 10.27 5.35
CA VAL A 565 41.79 9.53 6.43
C VAL A 565 42.65 10.47 7.27
N THR A 566 42.32 10.61 8.55
CA THR A 566 43.11 11.36 9.54
C THR A 566 43.70 10.40 10.56
N ILE A 567 45.03 10.39 10.69
CA ILE A 567 45.77 9.66 11.73
C ILE A 567 46.44 10.68 12.65
N LYS A 568 46.18 10.58 13.96
CA LYS A 568 46.69 11.51 14.98
C LYS A 568 47.18 10.83 16.26
N ASN A 569 48.02 11.57 16.99
CA ASN A 569 48.48 11.31 18.37
C ASN A 569 49.35 10.06 18.62
N CYS A 570 49.73 9.31 17.57
CA CYS A 570 50.59 8.12 17.70
C CYS A 570 51.94 8.44 18.38
N VAL A 571 52.48 7.50 19.18
CA VAL A 571 53.86 7.55 19.69
C VAL A 571 54.83 6.63 18.94
N ASP A 572 54.37 5.64 18.19
CA ASP A 572 55.18 4.79 17.31
C ASP A 572 54.80 5.09 15.83
N ASN A 573 55.05 4.18 14.88
CA ASN A 573 54.74 4.39 13.46
C ASN A 573 53.23 4.63 13.22
N SER A 574 52.88 5.75 12.57
CA SER A 574 51.49 6.04 12.19
C SER A 574 50.97 5.10 11.10
N MET A 575 51.81 4.76 10.12
CA MET A 575 51.58 3.68 9.14
C MET A 575 52.78 2.73 9.08
N ARG A 576 52.54 1.41 9.19
CA ARG A 576 53.61 0.39 9.16
C ARG A 576 53.31 -0.76 8.20
N ASN A 577 54.17 -0.99 7.22
CA ASN A 577 54.02 -2.02 6.18
C ASN A 577 52.69 -1.91 5.41
N VAL A 578 52.26 -0.68 5.09
CA VAL A 578 51.00 -0.33 4.40
C VAL A 578 51.28 0.08 2.95
N TRP A 579 50.60 -0.53 1.99
CA TRP A 579 50.85 -0.34 0.54
C TRP A 579 49.55 -0.21 -0.25
N GLY A 580 49.59 0.26 -1.48
CA GLY A 580 48.40 0.34 -2.34
C GLY A 580 48.21 1.72 -2.98
N VAL A 581 46.98 2.22 -3.00
CA VAL A 581 46.58 3.41 -3.78
C VAL A 581 45.77 4.41 -2.95
N ILE A 582 46.02 5.69 -3.20
CA ILE A 582 45.22 6.85 -2.78
C ILE A 582 44.81 7.59 -4.06
N ASP A 583 43.50 7.78 -4.25
CA ASP A 583 42.90 8.12 -5.54
C ASP A 583 41.77 9.14 -5.36
N GLY A 584 41.90 10.36 -5.90
CA GLY A 584 40.98 11.47 -5.66
C GLY A 584 40.70 11.77 -4.18
N SER A 585 41.62 11.45 -3.25
CA SER A 585 41.34 11.32 -1.81
C SER A 585 42.37 12.01 -0.91
N VAL A 586 42.06 12.13 0.38
CA VAL A 586 42.88 12.86 1.37
C VAL A 586 43.42 11.93 2.45
N LEU A 587 44.72 11.99 2.71
CA LEU A 587 45.39 11.35 3.85
C LEU A 587 46.19 12.38 4.65
N THR A 588 45.85 12.55 5.93
CA THR A 588 46.50 13.48 6.85
C THR A 588 47.09 12.70 8.03
N VAL A 589 48.40 12.83 8.24
CA VAL A 589 49.12 12.17 9.33
C VAL A 589 49.79 13.22 10.22
N THR A 590 49.47 13.16 11.52
CA THR A 590 49.96 14.09 12.55
C THR A 590 50.52 13.32 13.75
N GLY A 591 51.81 13.49 14.03
CA GLY A 591 52.50 12.70 15.06
C GLY A 591 52.88 11.26 14.64
N GLY A 592 53.41 10.51 15.60
CA GLY A 592 54.15 9.25 15.42
C GLY A 592 55.68 9.45 15.47
N GLU A 593 56.42 8.47 16.01
CA GLU A 593 57.91 8.47 15.94
C GLU A 593 58.39 8.34 14.49
N ASN A 594 57.61 7.67 13.64
CA ASN A 594 57.86 7.52 12.22
C ASN A 594 56.52 7.73 11.48
N GLY A 595 56.53 8.45 10.34
CA GLY A 595 55.32 8.69 9.53
C GLY A 595 54.82 7.42 8.84
N ILE A 596 55.51 7.03 7.76
CA ILE A 596 55.30 5.78 7.02
C ILE A 596 56.58 4.94 7.08
N LYS A 597 56.45 3.68 7.50
CA LYS A 597 57.56 2.73 7.59
C LYS A 597 57.20 1.41 6.93
N ASN A 598 57.67 1.22 5.69
CA ASN A 598 57.39 0.03 4.89
C ASN A 598 58.66 -0.73 4.55
N SER A 599 58.74 -2.00 4.98
CA SER A 599 59.79 -2.90 4.49
C SER A 599 59.45 -3.53 3.14
N ASN A 600 60.49 -3.99 2.44
CA ASN A 600 60.43 -4.79 1.21
C ASN A 600 59.85 -4.07 -0.03
N GLN A 601 60.26 -2.82 -0.29
CA GLN A 601 59.90 -2.04 -1.50
C GLN A 601 58.38 -1.90 -1.74
N LYS A 602 57.61 -1.85 -0.65
CA LYS A 602 56.16 -1.68 -0.70
C LYS A 602 55.77 -0.26 -1.12
N THR A 603 55.24 -0.13 -2.32
CA THR A 603 54.86 1.16 -2.92
C THR A 603 53.51 1.67 -2.41
N LEU A 604 53.42 3.00 -2.24
CA LEU A 604 52.16 3.72 -2.17
C LEU A 604 52.02 4.63 -3.40
N THR A 605 50.92 4.53 -4.13
CA THR A 605 50.59 5.39 -5.28
C THR A 605 49.57 6.45 -4.86
N VAL A 606 49.76 7.69 -5.31
CA VAL A 606 48.95 8.87 -5.00
C VAL A 606 48.56 9.53 -6.32
N GLN A 607 47.28 9.51 -6.68
CA GLN A 607 46.83 9.85 -8.04
C GLN A 607 45.47 10.58 -8.09
N ASN A 608 45.15 11.15 -9.26
CA ASN A 608 43.92 11.86 -9.61
C ASN A 608 43.56 12.99 -8.63
N GLY A 609 44.48 13.93 -8.39
CA GLY A 609 44.27 15.10 -7.52
C GLY A 609 44.31 14.80 -6.02
N SER A 610 44.79 13.62 -5.62
CA SER A 610 44.91 13.21 -4.22
C SER A 610 45.84 14.13 -3.43
N LYS A 611 45.61 14.21 -2.11
CA LYS A 611 46.39 15.04 -1.19
C LYS A 611 46.85 14.22 0.01
N VAL A 612 48.15 14.00 0.11
CA VAL A 612 48.77 13.38 1.27
C VAL A 612 49.57 14.43 2.03
N SER A 613 49.37 14.54 3.35
CA SER A 613 50.11 15.46 4.22
C SER A 613 50.65 14.74 5.45
N ILE A 614 51.93 14.93 5.75
CA ILE A 614 52.61 14.35 6.91
C ILE A 614 53.34 15.45 7.67
N THR A 615 53.02 15.63 8.95
CA THR A 615 53.55 16.74 9.77
C THR A 615 53.84 16.36 11.23
N GLY A 616 54.96 16.88 11.74
CA GLY A 616 55.21 17.11 13.18
C GLY A 616 55.23 15.88 14.10
N ALA A 617 56.41 15.32 14.32
CA ALA A 617 56.62 14.22 15.27
C ALA A 617 56.96 14.75 16.69
N THR A 618 55.97 15.19 17.48
CA THR A 618 56.19 15.67 18.86
C THR A 618 56.33 14.52 19.88
N GLY A 619 57.20 13.55 19.60
CA GLY A 619 57.48 12.43 20.50
C GLY A 619 58.29 12.86 21.72
N THR A 620 57.85 12.48 22.94
CA THR A 620 58.54 12.78 24.20
C THR A 620 59.74 11.85 24.47
N SER A 621 60.47 11.45 23.42
CA SER A 621 61.64 10.58 23.52
C SER A 621 62.82 11.35 24.14
N THR A 622 63.68 10.63 24.89
CA THR A 622 64.92 11.17 25.44
C THR A 622 66.13 10.99 24.52
N GLU A 623 65.96 10.27 23.41
CA GLU A 623 66.90 10.26 22.28
C GLU A 623 66.62 11.46 21.35
N PRO A 624 67.62 11.96 20.58
CA PRO A 624 67.39 13.06 19.64
C PRO A 624 66.34 12.67 18.58
N PRO A 625 65.48 13.62 18.14
CA PRO A 625 64.36 13.32 17.24
C PRO A 625 64.87 12.87 15.86
N HIS A 626 64.84 11.57 15.62
CA HIS A 626 65.03 10.98 14.31
C HIS A 626 63.77 11.15 13.46
N ASN A 627 63.47 12.40 13.06
CA ASN A 627 62.37 12.76 12.18
C ASN A 627 62.54 12.16 10.78
N VAL A 628 62.25 10.87 10.66
CA VAL A 628 62.33 10.08 9.43
C VAL A 628 60.92 9.63 9.09
N TRP A 629 60.35 10.21 8.04
CA TRP A 629 58.93 10.03 7.70
C TRP A 629 58.71 9.02 6.58
N LEU A 630 59.75 8.67 5.82
CA LEU A 630 59.80 7.52 4.90
C LEU A 630 61.02 6.66 5.25
N LYS A 631 60.83 5.37 5.50
CA LYS A 631 61.84 4.47 6.10
C LYS A 631 61.80 3.03 5.56
N ASP A 632 62.84 2.23 5.78
CA ASP A 632 62.94 0.79 5.45
C ASP A 632 62.88 0.46 3.93
N ASN A 633 63.18 1.43 3.05
CA ASN A 633 62.99 1.42 1.59
C ASN A 633 61.50 1.53 1.17
N THR A 634 60.88 2.65 1.57
CA THR A 634 59.52 3.02 1.14
C THR A 634 59.57 3.80 -0.17
N ASP A 635 58.84 3.35 -1.20
CA ASP A 635 58.68 4.09 -2.46
C ASP A 635 57.29 4.72 -2.53
N ILE A 636 57.22 6.04 -2.78
CA ILE A 636 55.98 6.77 -3.04
C ILE A 636 55.94 7.17 -4.53
N LYS A 637 54.80 7.01 -5.19
CA LYS A 637 54.56 7.50 -6.56
C LYS A 637 53.44 8.52 -6.51
N VAL A 638 53.64 9.67 -7.13
CA VAL A 638 52.69 10.78 -7.17
C VAL A 638 52.51 11.17 -8.64
N ASP A 639 51.29 11.36 -9.12
CA ASP A 639 51.10 11.92 -10.47
C ASP A 639 51.27 13.45 -10.50
N ASP A 640 51.23 14.03 -11.69
CA ASP A 640 51.38 15.46 -11.93
C ASP A 640 50.15 16.30 -11.52
N THR A 641 49.07 15.65 -11.06
CA THR A 641 47.86 16.31 -10.55
C THR A 641 47.77 16.33 -9.02
N SER A 642 48.50 15.45 -8.34
CA SER A 642 48.37 15.15 -6.90
C SER A 642 49.47 15.82 -6.06
N THR A 643 49.24 15.94 -4.74
CA THR A 643 50.24 16.48 -3.80
C THR A 643 50.63 15.48 -2.72
N PHE A 644 51.93 15.47 -2.40
CA PHE A 644 52.50 14.77 -1.25
C PHE A 644 53.35 15.77 -0.46
N GLU A 645 52.77 16.31 0.61
CA GLU A 645 53.35 17.37 1.42
C GLU A 645 54.00 16.81 2.68
N MET A 646 55.24 17.24 2.91
CA MET A 646 56.03 16.98 4.11
C MET A 646 56.32 18.34 4.75
N GLY A 647 55.95 18.52 6.02
CA GLY A 647 56.35 19.68 6.83
C GLY A 647 57.87 19.85 6.99
N ASP A 648 58.27 21.02 7.50
CA ASP A 648 59.65 21.53 7.47
C ASP A 648 60.72 20.69 8.19
N ASP A 649 60.32 19.74 9.05
CA ASP A 649 61.21 18.98 9.93
C ASP A 649 61.46 17.51 9.52
N GLY A 650 60.95 17.08 8.36
CA GLY A 650 60.98 15.67 7.91
C GLY A 650 62.18 15.24 7.05
N ASN A 651 62.67 14.02 7.26
CA ASN A 651 63.68 13.37 6.41
C ASN A 651 63.15 12.10 5.72
N VAL A 652 63.76 11.77 4.58
CA VAL A 652 63.59 10.51 3.84
C VAL A 652 64.84 9.65 4.05
N GLU A 653 64.68 8.39 4.45
CA GLU A 653 65.83 7.49 4.67
C GLU A 653 66.48 7.06 3.35
N SER A 654 67.82 6.95 3.35
CA SER A 654 68.62 6.47 2.21
C SER A 654 68.16 5.09 1.71
N GLY A 655 67.43 5.07 0.59
CA GLY A 655 66.82 3.87 0.00
C GLY A 655 65.30 4.00 -0.21
N SER A 656 64.68 5.05 0.33
CA SER A 656 63.28 5.44 0.11
C SER A 656 63.19 6.58 -0.92
N HIS A 657 62.14 6.62 -1.74
CA HIS A 657 62.02 7.56 -2.87
C HIS A 657 60.61 8.15 -3.02
N ILE A 658 60.53 9.29 -3.70
CA ILE A 658 59.28 9.89 -4.21
C ILE A 658 59.45 10.08 -5.72
N TYR A 659 58.51 9.61 -6.53
CA TYR A 659 58.53 9.67 -7.99
C TYR A 659 57.35 10.49 -8.54
N THR A 660 57.55 11.20 -9.66
CA THR A 660 56.50 11.88 -10.42
C THR A 660 56.15 11.11 -11.70
N ILE A 661 54.86 10.99 -12.04
CA ILE A 661 54.35 10.38 -13.29
C ILE A 661 53.38 11.31 -14.03
N VAL A 662 53.18 11.09 -15.33
CA VAL A 662 52.34 11.93 -16.21
C VAL A 662 51.01 11.23 -16.50
N ALA A 663 49.91 11.98 -16.47
CA ALA A 663 48.54 11.49 -16.66
C ALA A 663 48.30 10.74 -18.00
N GLN A 664 47.35 9.79 -17.96
CA GLN A 664 46.93 8.95 -19.10
C GLN A 664 45.41 8.76 -19.09
N ASN A 665 44.68 9.54 -19.88
CA ASN A 665 43.24 9.76 -19.65
C ASN A 665 42.34 8.92 -20.56
N ALA A 666 42.90 8.24 -21.58
CA ALA A 666 42.18 7.31 -22.43
C ALA A 666 42.97 6.01 -22.70
N ARG A 667 42.27 4.96 -23.12
CA ARG A 667 42.87 3.71 -23.58
C ARG A 667 42.13 3.06 -24.75
N THR A 668 42.87 2.25 -25.51
CA THR A 668 42.36 1.32 -26.53
C THR A 668 42.94 -0.06 -26.23
N GLY A 669 42.14 -0.92 -25.59
CA GLY A 669 42.60 -2.20 -25.04
C GLY A 669 43.61 -2.01 -23.90
N GLU A 670 44.83 -2.50 -24.07
CA GLU A 670 45.95 -2.37 -23.10
C GLU A 670 46.81 -1.11 -23.33
N LYS A 671 46.56 -0.32 -24.37
CA LYS A 671 47.36 0.87 -24.71
C LYS A 671 46.71 2.14 -24.18
N PHE A 672 47.51 3.02 -23.58
CA PHE A 672 47.07 4.26 -22.94
C PHE A 672 47.53 5.49 -23.74
N TYR A 673 46.72 6.56 -23.72
CA TYR A 673 46.79 7.72 -24.61
C TYR A 673 46.15 8.98 -24.00
N THR A 674 46.25 10.13 -24.68
CA THR A 674 45.21 11.18 -24.60
C THR A 674 43.97 10.81 -25.42
N VAL A 675 42.85 11.55 -25.29
CA VAL A 675 41.58 11.17 -25.93
C VAL A 675 41.62 11.34 -27.45
N ASN A 676 42.13 12.47 -27.98
CA ASN A 676 42.24 12.63 -29.43
C ASN A 676 43.29 11.70 -30.04
N GLU A 677 44.39 11.39 -29.34
CA GLU A 677 45.35 10.39 -29.81
C GLU A 677 44.70 9.00 -29.96
N ALA A 678 43.88 8.58 -28.99
CA ALA A 678 43.13 7.34 -29.07
C ALA A 678 42.16 7.34 -30.27
N LEU A 679 41.38 8.42 -30.48
CA LEU A 679 40.42 8.55 -31.58
C LEU A 679 41.06 8.59 -32.96
N VAL A 680 42.22 9.24 -33.09
CA VAL A 680 43.04 9.27 -34.33
C VAL A 680 43.59 7.89 -34.66
N ASN A 681 44.10 7.15 -33.67
CA ASN A 681 44.68 5.82 -33.86
C ASN A 681 43.64 4.69 -33.98
N ALA A 682 42.37 4.94 -33.63
CA ALA A 682 41.30 3.94 -33.70
C ALA A 682 41.03 3.45 -35.14
N ASN A 683 40.67 2.18 -35.26
CA ASN A 683 40.07 1.58 -36.44
C ASN A 683 38.58 1.96 -36.55
N ALA A 684 37.86 1.35 -37.48
CA ALA A 684 36.39 1.33 -37.43
C ALA A 684 35.94 0.29 -36.38
N ASP A 685 34.82 0.57 -35.72
CA ASP A 685 34.17 -0.24 -34.68
C ASP A 685 34.99 -0.43 -33.37
N ASP A 686 36.16 0.21 -33.27
CA ASP A 686 36.94 0.27 -32.02
C ASP A 686 36.18 1.03 -30.91
N THR A 687 36.43 0.62 -29.65
CA THR A 687 35.96 1.33 -28.45
C THR A 687 37.11 2.10 -27.81
N ILE A 688 36.93 3.41 -27.66
CA ILE A 688 37.82 4.29 -26.91
C ILE A 688 37.27 4.45 -25.51
N GLN A 689 38.03 4.01 -24.52
CA GLN A 689 37.69 4.13 -23.11
C GLN A 689 38.39 5.33 -22.49
N ILE A 690 37.62 6.36 -22.11
CA ILE A 690 38.09 7.48 -21.29
C ILE A 690 38.06 7.00 -19.83
N ILE A 691 39.19 7.13 -19.13
CA ILE A 691 39.43 6.52 -17.81
C ILE A 691 39.75 7.54 -16.71
N ALA A 692 39.90 8.82 -17.05
CA ALA A 692 40.09 9.94 -16.14
C ALA A 692 39.52 11.23 -16.75
N ASP A 693 39.30 12.25 -15.92
CA ASP A 693 38.79 13.57 -16.31
C ASP A 693 39.69 14.27 -17.32
N THR A 694 39.16 15.21 -18.11
CA THR A 694 39.95 15.93 -19.12
C THR A 694 39.37 17.31 -19.50
N ASP A 695 40.25 18.24 -19.82
CA ASP A 695 39.96 19.53 -20.47
C ASP A 695 40.16 19.49 -21.99
N GLU A 696 40.50 18.32 -22.54
CA GLU A 696 40.77 18.12 -23.97
C GLU A 696 39.51 18.38 -24.81
N ALA A 697 39.64 19.22 -25.84
CA ALA A 697 38.59 19.45 -26.84
C ALA A 697 38.54 18.25 -27.81
N ILE A 698 37.53 17.39 -27.67
CA ILE A 698 37.48 16.10 -28.35
C ILE A 698 36.87 16.22 -29.75
N VAL A 699 37.53 15.62 -30.75
CA VAL A 699 37.05 15.58 -32.14
C VAL A 699 36.62 14.15 -32.52
N ILE A 700 35.31 13.92 -32.62
CA ILE A 700 34.78 12.60 -33.02
C ILE A 700 35.00 12.35 -34.52
N PRO A 701 35.64 11.24 -34.91
CA PRO A 701 35.87 10.90 -36.31
C PRO A 701 34.59 10.43 -37.01
N LEU A 702 34.46 10.73 -38.31
CA LEU A 702 33.33 10.29 -39.15
C LEU A 702 33.50 8.82 -39.63
N LYS A 703 33.65 7.90 -38.68
CA LYS A 703 33.76 6.44 -38.85
C LYS A 703 33.00 5.75 -37.73
N SER A 704 32.68 4.47 -37.86
CA SER A 704 32.08 3.74 -36.74
C SER A 704 33.04 3.70 -35.55
N VAL A 705 32.58 4.09 -34.36
CA VAL A 705 33.38 4.17 -33.14
C VAL A 705 32.46 4.21 -31.91
N THR A 706 32.90 3.61 -30.80
CA THR A 706 32.30 3.85 -29.48
C THR A 706 33.24 4.70 -28.63
N VAL A 707 32.73 5.77 -28.03
CA VAL A 707 33.42 6.56 -27.00
C VAL A 707 32.72 6.30 -25.68
N GLU A 708 33.43 5.66 -24.75
CA GLU A 708 32.91 5.17 -23.48
C GLU A 708 33.68 5.79 -22.32
N GLY A 709 32.99 6.47 -21.41
CA GLY A 709 33.52 6.77 -20.08
C GLY A 709 33.50 5.52 -19.22
N VAL A 710 34.67 5.08 -18.77
CA VAL A 710 34.79 4.01 -17.77
C VAL A 710 34.47 4.64 -16.42
N ALA A 711 33.22 4.51 -15.99
CA ALA A 711 32.76 5.07 -14.73
C ALA A 711 33.58 4.50 -13.57
N LYS A 712 34.39 5.37 -12.94
CA LYS A 712 35.19 5.02 -11.77
C LYS A 712 34.26 5.05 -10.57
N GLU A 713 33.95 3.89 -10.01
CA GLU A 713 33.12 3.79 -8.79
C GLU A 713 31.73 4.43 -8.94
N GLY A 714 31.19 4.43 -10.17
CA GLY A 714 29.92 5.08 -10.53
C GLY A 714 30.05 6.55 -10.97
N VAL A 715 31.20 7.21 -10.71
CA VAL A 715 31.48 8.56 -11.20
C VAL A 715 31.95 8.51 -12.65
N LYS A 716 31.28 9.28 -13.52
CA LYS A 716 31.57 9.37 -14.95
C LYS A 716 32.70 10.36 -15.20
N PRO A 717 33.71 10.06 -16.06
CA PRO A 717 34.80 10.99 -16.35
C PRO A 717 34.30 12.37 -16.79
N VAL A 718 34.86 13.43 -16.21
CA VAL A 718 34.43 14.81 -16.41
C VAL A 718 35.18 15.45 -17.58
N LEU A 719 34.43 15.90 -18.59
CA LEU A 719 34.89 16.52 -19.82
C LEU A 719 34.56 18.02 -19.79
N THR A 720 35.59 18.85 -19.60
CA THR A 720 35.47 20.33 -19.61
C THR A 720 35.91 20.96 -20.93
N GLY A 721 36.50 20.19 -21.85
CA GLY A 721 36.84 20.63 -23.21
C GLY A 721 35.68 20.57 -24.21
N GLY A 722 34.74 19.63 -24.04
CA GLY A 722 33.62 19.43 -24.95
C GLY A 722 33.94 18.53 -26.14
N MET A 723 32.97 18.39 -27.08
CA MET A 723 33.04 17.38 -28.13
C MET A 723 32.40 17.86 -29.45
N GLU A 724 33.14 17.80 -30.56
CA GLU A 724 32.70 18.22 -31.89
C GLU A 724 32.90 17.11 -32.94
N PHE A 725 31.96 16.95 -33.88
CA PHE A 725 32.13 16.02 -34.99
C PHE A 725 33.16 16.53 -36.02
N ALA A 726 34.03 15.66 -36.50
CA ALA A 726 34.99 15.94 -37.56
C ALA A 726 34.30 16.35 -38.88
N ARG A 727 35.03 17.05 -39.75
CA ARG A 727 34.51 17.55 -41.03
C ARG A 727 34.76 16.56 -42.15
N GLY A 728 33.73 16.25 -42.94
CA GLY A 728 33.84 15.40 -44.13
C GLY A 728 32.57 14.61 -44.44
N ASN A 729 32.74 13.52 -45.18
CA ASN A 729 31.68 12.58 -45.51
C ASN A 729 31.71 11.38 -44.54
N VAL A 730 30.54 11.02 -44.04
CA VAL A 730 30.27 9.79 -43.29
C VAL A 730 30.02 8.63 -44.28
N PRO A 731 30.67 7.47 -44.12
CA PRO A 731 30.34 6.26 -44.89
C PRO A 731 28.91 5.77 -44.62
N ASP A 732 28.24 5.24 -45.65
CA ASP A 732 26.94 4.58 -45.49
C ASP A 732 27.06 3.40 -44.49
N GLY A 733 26.12 3.26 -43.55
CA GLY A 733 26.15 2.20 -42.53
C GLY A 733 26.96 2.51 -41.26
N THR A 734 27.49 3.73 -41.12
CA THR A 734 28.26 4.16 -39.94
C THR A 734 27.44 4.11 -38.65
N LYS A 735 28.09 3.74 -37.53
CA LYS A 735 27.50 3.71 -36.18
C LYS A 735 28.38 4.43 -35.16
N ILE A 736 27.87 5.49 -34.55
CA ILE A 736 28.59 6.26 -33.52
C ILE A 736 27.85 6.15 -32.20
N VAL A 737 28.56 5.77 -31.14
CA VAL A 737 28.04 5.65 -29.78
C VAL A 737 28.87 6.51 -28.82
N ILE A 738 28.21 7.33 -28.01
CA ILE A 738 28.84 8.23 -27.02
C ILE A 738 28.17 7.97 -25.67
N LYS A 739 28.90 7.46 -24.68
CA LYS A 739 28.29 7.01 -23.43
C LYS A 739 29.15 7.08 -22.17
N GLY A 740 28.50 7.18 -21.01
CA GLY A 740 29.16 7.08 -19.70
C GLY A 740 30.01 8.31 -19.31
N LEU A 741 29.82 9.46 -19.95
CA LEU A 741 30.62 10.67 -19.75
C LEU A 741 29.87 11.75 -18.98
N HIS A 742 30.58 12.66 -18.30
CA HIS A 742 30.01 13.87 -17.71
C HIS A 742 30.59 15.11 -18.39
N PHE A 743 29.77 15.84 -19.14
CA PHE A 743 30.14 17.14 -19.70
C PHE A 743 29.76 18.26 -18.72
N ASP A 744 30.73 19.07 -18.29
CA ASP A 744 30.46 20.30 -17.53
C ASP A 744 30.75 21.53 -18.38
N LYS A 745 29.82 22.49 -18.40
CA LYS A 745 29.82 23.76 -19.17
C LYS A 745 29.84 23.60 -20.71
N LYS A 746 30.12 22.42 -21.25
CA LYS A 746 30.29 22.13 -22.68
C LYS A 746 29.22 21.19 -23.25
N CYS A 747 29.04 21.26 -24.57
CA CYS A 747 28.09 20.46 -25.35
C CYS A 747 28.79 19.41 -26.24
N ILE A 748 28.05 18.36 -26.61
CA ILE A 748 28.30 17.60 -27.85
C ILE A 748 27.70 18.39 -29.00
N ARG A 749 28.48 18.66 -30.06
CA ARG A 749 28.04 19.59 -31.12
C ARG A 749 28.39 19.20 -32.56
N LEU A 750 27.50 19.63 -33.45
CA LEU A 750 27.74 19.88 -34.86
C LEU A 750 27.23 21.31 -35.16
N THR A 751 28.12 22.31 -35.03
CA THR A 751 27.73 23.73 -35.02
C THR A 751 28.03 24.46 -36.32
N GLY A 752 27.05 24.46 -37.22
CA GLY A 752 26.89 25.57 -38.15
C GLY A 752 25.77 25.34 -39.16
N TRP A 753 24.92 26.35 -39.34
CA TRP A 753 23.85 26.41 -40.36
C TRP A 753 24.36 26.24 -41.81
N THR A 754 25.68 26.27 -42.02
CA THR A 754 26.37 26.07 -43.29
C THR A 754 27.41 24.95 -43.24
N GLN A 755 27.51 24.20 -42.14
CA GLN A 755 28.37 23.03 -42.03
C GLN A 755 27.63 21.78 -42.51
N THR A 756 28.11 21.20 -43.61
CA THR A 756 27.62 19.92 -44.12
C THR A 756 28.58 18.80 -43.70
N THR A 757 28.11 17.90 -42.86
CA THR A 757 28.56 16.51 -42.87
C THR A 757 27.50 15.66 -43.58
N THR A 758 27.79 14.41 -43.90
CA THR A 758 26.76 13.52 -44.45
C THR A 758 26.16 12.60 -43.37
N LEU A 759 25.90 13.12 -42.17
CA LEU A 759 25.36 12.37 -41.03
C LEU A 759 23.94 11.81 -41.28
N GLU A 760 23.22 12.25 -42.32
CA GLU A 760 21.99 11.63 -42.83
C GLU A 760 22.20 10.21 -43.42
N LYS A 761 23.46 9.77 -43.52
CA LYS A 761 23.88 8.41 -43.91
C LYS A 761 24.26 7.51 -42.73
N THR A 762 24.24 8.04 -41.51
CA THR A 762 24.49 7.27 -40.28
C THR A 762 23.28 6.37 -40.01
N ASP A 763 23.52 5.07 -39.82
CA ASP A 763 22.45 4.13 -39.44
C ASP A 763 22.05 4.32 -37.98
N VAL A 764 23.04 4.58 -37.11
CA VAL A 764 22.86 4.74 -35.65
C VAL A 764 23.77 5.83 -35.12
N LEU A 765 23.19 6.90 -34.56
CA LEU A 765 23.86 7.80 -33.63
C LEU A 765 23.21 7.66 -32.25
N THR A 766 23.94 7.06 -31.30
CA THR A 766 23.49 6.89 -29.91
C THR A 766 24.28 7.77 -28.97
N ILE A 767 23.57 8.52 -28.12
CA ILE A 767 24.11 9.27 -26.99
C ILE A 767 23.39 8.74 -25.75
N GLU A 768 24.06 7.89 -24.96
CA GLU A 768 23.43 7.15 -23.87
C GLU A 768 24.18 7.26 -22.53
N ASP A 769 23.45 7.33 -21.41
CA ASP A 769 24.04 7.34 -20.06
C ASP A 769 25.11 8.44 -19.84
N ASN A 770 24.94 9.63 -20.40
CA ASN A 770 25.82 10.79 -20.13
C ASN A 770 25.19 11.77 -19.13
N LYS A 771 26.01 12.61 -18.51
CA LYS A 771 25.60 13.74 -17.65
C LYS A 771 26.00 15.06 -18.29
N PHE A 772 25.16 16.09 -18.23
CA PHE A 772 25.41 17.42 -18.80
C PHE A 772 25.05 18.51 -17.80
N THR A 773 26.03 19.18 -17.21
CA THR A 773 25.82 20.25 -16.21
C THR A 773 26.25 21.61 -16.72
N ASN A 774 25.50 22.64 -16.35
CA ASN A 774 25.89 24.06 -16.50
C ASN A 774 26.21 24.50 -17.94
N VAL A 775 25.68 23.86 -18.99
CA VAL A 775 26.15 24.11 -20.37
C VAL A 775 25.82 25.53 -20.84
N GLU A 776 26.85 26.34 -21.07
CA GLU A 776 26.76 27.77 -21.42
C GLU A 776 26.79 28.05 -22.94
N GLY A 777 27.22 27.07 -23.74
CA GLY A 777 27.47 27.22 -25.17
C GLY A 777 28.74 28.05 -25.48
N GLU A 778 29.44 27.71 -26.56
CA GLU A 778 30.73 28.37 -26.85
C GLU A 778 30.56 29.77 -27.46
N ASN A 779 31.46 30.69 -27.08
CA ASN A 779 31.58 32.05 -27.64
C ASN A 779 30.24 32.83 -27.65
N GLY A 780 29.39 32.60 -26.65
CA GLY A 780 28.07 33.23 -26.53
C GLY A 780 26.96 32.60 -27.38
N SER A 781 27.24 31.54 -28.13
CA SER A 781 26.22 30.83 -28.92
C SER A 781 25.12 30.19 -28.05
N ASN A 782 23.93 30.05 -28.64
CA ASN A 782 22.78 29.39 -28.01
C ASN A 782 22.73 27.91 -28.41
N ALA A 783 23.74 27.16 -27.97
CA ALA A 783 23.81 25.71 -28.15
C ALA A 783 22.95 24.97 -27.10
N TYR A 784 22.41 23.82 -27.50
CA TYR A 784 21.87 22.81 -26.59
C TYR A 784 23.01 21.90 -26.10
N ALA A 785 22.82 21.16 -25.00
CA ALA A 785 23.84 20.24 -24.47
C ALA A 785 24.20 19.14 -25.50
N ILE A 786 23.23 18.70 -26.29
CA ILE A 786 23.39 17.95 -27.55
C ILE A 786 22.85 18.84 -28.68
N HIS A 787 23.72 19.41 -29.51
CA HIS A 787 23.30 20.30 -30.61
C HIS A 787 23.73 19.77 -31.97
N ILE A 788 22.81 19.11 -32.70
CA ILE A 788 23.10 18.47 -33.98
C ILE A 788 22.35 19.19 -35.11
N ASN A 789 22.97 20.21 -35.71
CA ASN A 789 22.46 20.88 -36.90
C ASN A 789 23.33 20.51 -38.12
N ASN A 790 22.87 19.55 -38.93
CA ASN A 790 23.58 19.10 -40.13
C ASN A 790 23.19 19.91 -41.38
N SER A 791 23.15 21.23 -41.27
CA SER A 791 22.56 22.15 -42.26
C SER A 791 21.16 21.70 -42.69
N ASP A 792 20.27 21.42 -41.73
CA ASP A 792 18.89 20.96 -41.92
C ASP A 792 18.70 19.68 -42.78
N ASN A 793 19.73 18.84 -42.92
CA ASN A 793 19.57 17.44 -43.34
C ASN A 793 19.17 16.59 -42.12
N GLY A 794 18.18 15.70 -42.27
CA GLY A 794 17.68 14.88 -41.17
C GLY A 794 18.54 13.64 -40.86
N ILE A 795 18.65 13.28 -39.59
CA ILE A 795 19.25 12.02 -39.13
C ILE A 795 18.20 10.90 -39.27
N LYS A 796 18.63 9.69 -39.69
CA LYS A 796 17.74 8.53 -39.89
C LYS A 796 17.56 7.64 -38.66
N GLY A 797 18.58 7.56 -37.81
CA GLY A 797 18.55 6.81 -36.55
C GLY A 797 19.25 7.61 -35.45
N LEU A 798 18.45 8.27 -34.60
CA LEU A 798 18.95 9.06 -33.46
C LEU A 798 18.42 8.47 -32.14
N SER A 799 19.33 8.14 -31.23
CA SER A 799 19.02 7.63 -29.89
C SER A 799 19.62 8.54 -28.82
N ILE A 800 18.78 9.04 -27.91
CA ILE A 800 19.19 9.83 -26.73
C ILE A 800 18.60 9.14 -25.50
N ILE A 801 19.41 8.36 -24.77
CA ILE A 801 18.93 7.35 -23.82
C ILE A 801 19.54 7.55 -22.42
N ASN A 802 18.73 7.56 -21.36
CA ASN A 802 19.18 7.57 -19.95
C ASN A 802 20.18 8.69 -19.58
N ASN A 803 20.18 9.83 -20.29
CA ASN A 803 21.10 10.94 -19.99
C ASN A 803 20.50 11.87 -18.91
N GLU A 804 21.37 12.45 -18.09
CA GLU A 804 21.04 13.47 -17.11
C GLU A 804 21.47 14.86 -17.63
N PHE A 805 20.59 15.85 -17.53
CA PHE A 805 20.86 17.23 -17.92
C PHE A 805 20.43 18.17 -16.79
N ASP A 806 21.31 19.03 -16.27
CA ASP A 806 20.96 20.05 -15.27
C ASP A 806 21.58 21.43 -15.56
N ASN A 807 20.83 22.48 -15.23
CA ASN A 807 21.23 23.88 -15.28
C ASN A 807 21.77 24.35 -16.65
N ASN A 808 21.13 23.90 -17.73
CA ASN A 808 21.62 24.12 -19.09
C ASN A 808 20.97 25.36 -19.73
N LYS A 809 21.80 26.31 -20.20
CA LYS A 809 21.41 27.66 -20.66
C LYS A 809 20.29 27.69 -21.69
N ILE A 810 20.18 26.67 -22.54
CA ILE A 810 19.12 26.53 -23.54
C ILE A 810 18.25 25.31 -23.23
N GLY A 811 18.84 24.12 -23.29
CA GLY A 811 18.15 22.85 -23.03
C GLY A 811 19.02 21.63 -23.33
N ALA A 812 18.43 20.45 -23.22
CA ALA A 812 19.09 19.16 -23.38
C ALA A 812 19.49 18.89 -24.85
N PHE A 813 18.56 18.91 -25.80
CA PHE A 813 18.84 18.51 -27.18
C PHE A 813 18.15 19.33 -28.28
N TYR A 814 18.84 19.49 -29.41
CA TYR A 814 18.30 19.95 -30.70
C TYR A 814 18.77 19.01 -31.83
N ALA A 815 17.83 18.53 -32.66
CA ALA A 815 18.13 17.77 -33.87
C ALA A 815 17.04 17.88 -34.96
N THR A 816 17.44 17.65 -36.22
CA THR A 816 16.52 17.39 -37.35
C THR A 816 16.56 15.90 -37.68
N VAL A 817 15.40 15.28 -37.90
CA VAL A 817 15.24 13.83 -38.11
C VAL A 817 14.29 13.53 -39.26
N CYS A 818 14.64 12.52 -40.08
CA CYS A 818 13.86 12.07 -41.24
C CYS A 818 13.87 10.53 -41.35
N GLY A 819 13.61 9.89 -40.21
CA GLY A 819 13.58 8.43 -40.04
C GLY A 819 13.03 8.09 -38.66
N THR A 820 13.76 7.29 -37.88
CA THR A 820 13.41 6.95 -36.49
C THR A 820 14.21 7.77 -35.48
N ALA A 821 13.56 8.23 -34.41
CA ALA A 821 14.23 8.79 -33.23
C ALA A 821 13.67 8.20 -31.92
N VAL A 822 14.57 7.91 -30.97
CA VAL A 822 14.24 7.36 -29.64
C VAL A 822 14.89 8.21 -28.55
N ILE A 823 14.07 8.92 -27.79
CA ILE A 823 14.48 9.77 -26.67
C ILE A 823 13.84 9.18 -25.41
N THR A 824 14.57 8.41 -24.62
CA THR A 824 13.97 7.68 -23.47
C THR A 824 14.82 7.65 -22.21
N GLY A 825 14.16 7.68 -21.04
CA GLY A 825 14.83 7.56 -19.74
C GLY A 825 15.63 8.79 -19.28
N ASN A 826 15.58 9.90 -20.03
CA ASN A 826 16.41 11.07 -19.73
C ASN A 826 15.80 11.91 -18.60
N THR A 827 16.65 12.45 -17.72
CA THR A 827 16.25 13.43 -16.69
C THR A 827 16.78 14.80 -17.11
N ILE A 828 15.89 15.79 -17.23
CA ILE A 828 16.21 17.12 -17.76
C ILE A 828 15.68 18.18 -16.80
N THR A 829 16.61 18.88 -16.13
CA THR A 829 16.34 19.83 -15.05
C THR A 829 16.87 21.23 -15.42
N ASN A 830 16.19 22.29 -14.99
CA ASN A 830 16.66 23.68 -15.04
C ASN A 830 17.11 24.15 -16.45
N SER A 831 16.27 23.97 -17.45
CA SER A 831 16.56 24.40 -18.83
C SER A 831 16.21 25.88 -19.07
N GLY A 832 17.14 26.67 -19.62
CA GLY A 832 16.95 28.11 -19.79
C GLY A 832 15.92 28.53 -20.86
N MET A 833 15.63 27.67 -21.84
CA MET A 833 14.60 27.84 -22.87
C MET A 833 13.79 26.54 -23.03
N ASN A 834 13.61 26.02 -24.25
CA ASN A 834 12.95 24.71 -24.44
C ASN A 834 13.88 23.59 -23.96
N ALA A 835 13.37 22.65 -23.17
CA ALA A 835 14.19 21.55 -22.68
C ALA A 835 14.59 20.55 -23.80
N GLY A 836 13.75 20.35 -24.82
CA GLY A 836 14.11 19.65 -26.06
C GLY A 836 13.48 20.27 -27.32
N TRP A 837 14.13 20.12 -28.47
CA TRP A 837 13.62 20.53 -29.79
C TRP A 837 13.91 19.46 -30.87
N LEU A 838 12.87 18.97 -31.56
CA LEU A 838 13.01 18.14 -32.77
C LEU A 838 12.33 18.78 -34.00
N SER A 839 13.00 18.75 -35.15
CA SER A 839 12.37 18.97 -36.46
C SER A 839 12.16 17.64 -37.18
N GLY A 840 10.93 17.33 -37.58
CA GLY A 840 10.53 16.06 -38.19
C GLY A 840 10.55 16.02 -39.72
N LYS A 841 11.05 17.08 -40.37
CA LYS A 841 11.11 17.23 -41.82
C LYS A 841 12.41 17.93 -42.20
N ASP A 842 13.18 17.31 -43.09
CA ASP A 842 14.43 17.89 -43.57
C ASP A 842 14.19 18.93 -44.69
N LYS A 843 15.22 19.70 -45.04
CA LYS A 843 15.13 20.71 -46.11
C LYS A 843 14.83 20.12 -47.51
N ASN A 844 14.98 18.82 -47.69
CA ASN A 844 14.73 18.10 -48.94
C ASN A 844 13.28 17.60 -49.02
N GLY A 845 12.52 17.69 -47.91
CA GLY A 845 11.14 17.24 -47.78
C GLY A 845 10.97 15.82 -47.22
N ASN A 846 12.05 15.14 -46.83
CA ASN A 846 11.99 13.84 -46.17
C ASN A 846 11.43 14.01 -44.75
N VAL A 847 10.49 13.16 -44.34
CA VAL A 847 9.80 13.25 -43.03
C VAL A 847 10.19 12.10 -42.10
N ALA A 848 9.95 12.25 -40.80
CA ALA A 848 10.17 11.20 -39.82
C ALA A 848 9.10 10.10 -39.87
N ASP A 849 9.53 8.85 -39.73
CA ASP A 849 8.66 7.66 -39.69
C ASP A 849 8.07 7.47 -38.28
N ILE A 850 8.95 7.33 -37.29
CA ILE A 850 8.60 6.98 -35.90
C ILE A 850 9.42 7.83 -34.94
N ILE A 851 8.74 8.64 -34.13
CA ILE A 851 9.34 9.41 -33.05
C ILE A 851 8.83 8.87 -31.72
N THR A 852 9.74 8.37 -30.88
CA THR A 852 9.44 7.94 -29.51
C THR A 852 10.15 8.86 -28.53
N VAL A 853 9.39 9.56 -27.70
CA VAL A 853 9.85 10.35 -26.56
C VAL A 853 9.15 9.77 -25.33
N SER A 854 9.80 8.92 -24.52
CA SER A 854 9.10 8.21 -23.44
C SER A 854 9.94 8.02 -22.17
N ASN A 855 9.31 7.86 -21.00
CA ASN A 855 10.04 7.63 -19.74
C ASN A 855 11.03 8.76 -19.37
N ASN A 856 10.86 9.97 -19.90
CA ASN A 856 11.73 11.11 -19.58
C ASN A 856 11.10 11.96 -18.46
N THR A 857 11.93 12.57 -17.61
CA THR A 857 11.50 13.55 -16.62
C THR A 857 12.00 14.93 -16.99
N PHE A 858 11.08 15.84 -17.30
CA PHE A 858 11.34 17.26 -17.55
C PHE A 858 10.98 18.07 -16.31
N THR A 859 11.91 18.86 -15.77
CA THR A 859 11.73 19.65 -14.55
C THR A 859 12.24 21.08 -14.77
N ASN A 860 11.40 22.09 -14.58
CA ASN A 860 11.78 23.52 -14.59
C ASN A 860 12.48 23.98 -15.89
N TRP A 861 11.71 24.42 -16.89
CA TRP A 861 12.19 24.89 -18.20
C TRP A 861 11.83 26.38 -18.42
N GLY A 862 12.38 27.00 -19.46
CA GLY A 862 12.22 28.44 -19.68
C GLY A 862 12.80 29.31 -18.54
N THR A 863 13.79 28.81 -17.78
CA THR A 863 14.31 29.52 -16.60
C THR A 863 15.00 30.86 -16.90
N SER A 864 15.23 31.16 -18.18
CA SER A 864 15.78 32.44 -18.67
C SER A 864 14.94 33.11 -19.78
N GLY A 865 13.80 32.53 -20.18
CA GLY A 865 12.98 33.03 -21.30
C GLY A 865 11.88 32.08 -21.74
N GLU A 866 11.20 32.40 -22.85
CA GLU A 866 10.07 31.61 -23.36
C GLU A 866 10.51 30.17 -23.76
N GLY A 867 9.94 29.16 -23.10
CA GLY A 867 10.35 27.76 -23.27
C GLY A 867 9.25 26.75 -22.98
N ARG A 868 9.35 25.56 -23.57
CA ARG A 868 8.49 24.39 -23.36
C ARG A 868 9.33 23.19 -22.88
N ALA A 869 8.72 22.20 -22.26
CA ALA A 869 9.40 20.92 -22.02
C ALA A 869 9.81 20.27 -23.36
N MET A 870 8.93 20.32 -24.37
CA MET A 870 9.24 19.87 -25.71
C MET A 870 8.71 20.83 -26.79
N ARG A 871 9.59 21.26 -27.69
CA ARG A 871 9.23 21.92 -28.95
C ARG A 871 9.40 20.92 -30.10
N MET A 872 8.43 20.84 -31.00
CA MET A 872 8.48 19.94 -32.14
C MET A 872 7.90 20.65 -33.37
N GLU A 873 8.46 20.44 -34.56
CA GLU A 873 7.88 21.00 -35.78
C GLU A 873 8.07 20.16 -37.03
N GLY A 874 7.15 20.30 -37.98
CA GLY A 874 7.26 19.74 -39.33
C GLY A 874 7.14 18.22 -39.37
N PHE A 875 5.97 17.66 -39.05
CA PHE A 875 5.73 16.21 -39.19
C PHE A 875 4.80 15.94 -40.36
N GLY A 876 5.11 14.89 -41.13
CA GLY A 876 4.42 14.55 -42.37
C GLY A 876 3.24 13.59 -42.19
N ALA A 877 2.41 13.52 -43.22
CA ALA A 877 1.34 12.53 -43.28
C ALA A 877 1.97 11.13 -43.33
N GLY A 878 1.76 10.34 -42.28
CA GLY A 878 2.45 9.06 -42.08
C GLY A 878 3.12 8.92 -40.71
N THR A 879 3.66 10.01 -40.14
CA THR A 879 4.46 9.95 -38.91
C THR A 879 3.68 9.36 -37.73
N VAL A 880 4.33 8.46 -36.98
CA VAL A 880 3.87 7.94 -35.69
C VAL A 880 4.63 8.66 -34.57
N LEU A 881 3.90 9.23 -33.61
CA LEU A 881 4.48 9.95 -32.47
C LEU A 881 4.05 9.31 -31.15
N ASN A 882 4.99 8.70 -30.44
CA ASN A 882 4.80 8.19 -29.08
C ASN A 882 5.43 9.17 -28.08
N MET A 883 4.60 9.75 -27.21
CA MET A 883 5.00 10.67 -26.13
C MET A 883 4.56 10.17 -24.74
N SER A 884 4.40 8.86 -24.56
CA SER A 884 3.93 8.21 -23.32
C SER A 884 4.94 8.20 -22.17
N ASN A 885 4.46 8.00 -20.94
CA ASN A 885 5.25 7.77 -19.73
C ASN A 885 6.23 8.91 -19.37
N ASN A 886 5.99 10.15 -19.81
CA ASN A 886 6.87 11.29 -19.48
C ASN A 886 6.34 12.07 -18.25
N ALA A 887 7.24 12.47 -17.37
CA ALA A 887 6.93 13.38 -16.26
C ALA A 887 7.31 14.82 -16.63
N TYR A 888 6.42 15.76 -16.33
CA TYR A 888 6.58 17.19 -16.64
C TYR A 888 6.29 18.02 -15.39
N ILE A 889 7.34 18.55 -14.76
CA ILE A 889 7.31 19.16 -13.43
C ILE A 889 7.69 20.64 -13.51
N HIS A 890 6.83 21.55 -13.04
CA HIS A 890 7.07 22.99 -13.15
C HIS A 890 6.66 23.82 -11.93
N THR A 891 7.52 24.76 -11.51
CA THR A 891 7.35 25.56 -10.28
C THR A 891 6.50 26.82 -10.51
N ALA A 892 6.53 27.39 -11.71
CA ALA A 892 5.59 28.40 -12.20
C ALA A 892 4.55 27.73 -13.13
N ALA A 893 3.36 28.30 -13.28
CA ALA A 893 2.37 27.82 -14.25
C ALA A 893 2.78 28.24 -15.69
N PRO A 894 3.15 27.31 -16.60
CA PRO A 894 3.48 27.62 -17.99
C PRO A 894 2.22 27.74 -18.85
N GLU A 895 2.28 28.55 -19.91
CA GLU A 895 1.23 28.57 -20.93
C GLU A 895 1.21 27.27 -21.75
N GLU A 896 2.37 26.76 -22.16
CA GLU A 896 2.49 25.54 -22.97
C GLU A 896 3.59 24.61 -22.42
N TYR A 897 3.32 23.30 -22.37
CA TYR A 897 4.29 22.28 -21.95
C TYR A 897 4.91 21.57 -23.15
N VAL A 898 4.08 21.24 -24.16
CA VAL A 898 4.50 20.64 -25.42
C VAL A 898 3.88 21.44 -26.56
N LYS A 899 4.70 21.85 -27.53
CA LYS A 899 4.25 22.60 -28.71
C LYS A 899 4.67 21.89 -30.00
N ILE A 900 3.71 21.46 -30.80
CA ILE A 900 3.93 20.84 -32.12
C ILE A 900 3.40 21.79 -33.21
N THR A 901 4.24 22.26 -34.14
CA THR A 901 3.81 23.10 -35.28
C THR A 901 4.05 22.44 -36.64
N LYS A 902 3.40 22.94 -37.70
CA LYS A 902 3.54 22.44 -39.08
C LYS A 902 3.26 20.94 -39.20
N ALA A 903 2.20 20.47 -38.53
CA ALA A 903 1.78 19.07 -38.53
C ALA A 903 0.85 18.78 -39.72
N GLU A 904 1.29 17.93 -40.65
CA GLU A 904 0.51 17.43 -41.77
C GLU A 904 -0.04 16.04 -41.41
N ASN A 905 -1.30 15.91 -40.95
CA ASN A 905 -1.98 14.62 -40.70
C ASN A 905 -1.14 13.53 -39.98
N ILE A 906 -0.65 13.79 -38.76
CA ILE A 906 0.06 12.81 -37.93
C ILE A 906 -0.88 11.61 -37.64
N ASN A 907 -0.42 10.39 -37.92
CA ASN A 907 -1.24 9.17 -37.91
C ASN A 907 -1.71 8.75 -36.52
N LYS A 908 -0.83 8.83 -35.52
CA LYS A 908 -1.12 8.52 -34.12
C LYS A 908 -0.24 9.37 -33.21
N ILE A 909 -0.84 9.91 -32.16
CA ILE A 909 -0.14 10.59 -31.07
C ILE A 909 -0.57 9.92 -29.77
N ASN A 910 0.38 9.45 -28.97
CA ASN A 910 0.14 8.80 -27.69
C ASN A 910 0.75 9.65 -26.55
N PHE A 911 0.01 9.87 -25.45
CA PHE A 911 0.45 10.57 -24.23
C PHE A 911 0.12 9.79 -22.95
N ASP A 912 -0.08 8.47 -23.06
CA ASP A 912 -0.52 7.60 -21.96
C ASP A 912 0.49 7.64 -20.79
N ASN A 913 0.00 7.51 -19.56
CA ASN A 913 0.82 7.49 -18.33
C ASN A 913 1.73 8.72 -18.12
N CYS A 914 1.46 9.86 -18.75
CA CYS A 914 2.22 11.08 -18.46
C CYS A 914 1.84 11.66 -17.08
N TYR A 915 2.82 12.26 -16.41
CA TYR A 915 2.65 12.89 -15.09
C TYR A 915 2.86 14.41 -15.19
N TRP A 916 2.03 15.21 -14.52
CA TRP A 916 2.09 16.68 -14.56
C TRP A 916 2.20 17.25 -13.14
N GLY A 917 3.42 17.57 -12.71
CA GLY A 917 3.69 18.06 -11.36
C GLY A 917 3.79 19.58 -11.28
N GLY A 918 3.21 20.19 -10.24
CA GLY A 918 3.42 21.61 -9.93
C GLY A 918 2.13 22.44 -9.83
N LEU A 919 2.23 23.73 -10.17
CA LEU A 919 1.07 24.63 -10.21
C LEU A 919 0.16 24.30 -11.40
N GLU A 920 -1.15 24.47 -11.25
CA GLU A 920 -2.09 24.31 -12.37
C GLU A 920 -1.75 25.30 -13.50
N PRO A 921 -1.72 24.85 -14.78
CA PRO A 921 -1.61 25.75 -15.91
C PRO A 921 -2.78 26.76 -15.89
N THR A 922 -2.51 28.02 -16.16
CA THR A 922 -3.54 29.08 -16.09
C THR A 922 -4.67 28.81 -17.08
N LYS A 923 -5.90 28.63 -16.56
CA LYS A 923 -7.10 28.35 -17.37
C LYS A 923 -7.32 29.41 -18.46
N GLY A 924 -7.02 29.02 -19.70
CA GLY A 924 -7.12 29.82 -20.91
C GLY A 924 -7.02 28.92 -22.14
N ALA A 925 -7.24 29.48 -23.33
CA ALA A 925 -7.18 28.71 -24.58
C ALA A 925 -5.74 28.30 -24.92
N GLY A 926 -5.48 26.99 -24.99
CA GLY A 926 -4.17 26.44 -25.33
C GLY A 926 -3.26 26.15 -24.14
N ALA A 927 -3.80 25.83 -22.96
CA ALA A 927 -2.98 25.36 -21.85
C ALA A 927 -2.66 23.85 -21.96
N GLY A 928 -1.43 23.43 -21.65
CA GLY A 928 -1.00 22.02 -21.69
C GLY A 928 -0.23 21.63 -22.97
N ILE A 929 -0.76 20.68 -23.75
CA ILE A 929 -0.19 20.22 -25.03
C ILE A 929 -0.94 20.92 -26.18
N ASN A 930 -0.19 21.57 -27.10
CA ASN A 930 -0.77 22.20 -28.29
C ASN A 930 -0.19 21.64 -29.59
N ILE A 931 -1.08 21.41 -30.56
CA ILE A 931 -0.75 20.90 -31.89
C ILE A 931 -1.36 21.85 -32.94
N TYR A 932 -0.51 22.38 -33.81
CA TYR A 932 -0.88 23.33 -34.85
C TYR A 932 -0.70 22.70 -36.24
N TYR A 933 -1.82 22.35 -36.86
CA TYR A 933 -1.89 21.73 -38.19
C TYR A 933 -1.71 22.73 -39.36
N THR A 934 -1.31 23.97 -39.08
CA THR A 934 -1.11 25.02 -40.08
C THR A 934 0.35 25.10 -40.57
N PRO A 935 0.59 25.38 -41.87
CA PRO A 935 1.95 25.51 -42.40
C PRO A 935 2.69 26.79 -41.95
N ASN A 936 1.97 27.77 -41.40
CA ASN A 936 2.53 29.00 -40.82
C ASN A 936 2.44 28.94 -39.29
N ASP A 937 3.46 29.47 -38.60
CA ASP A 937 3.58 29.46 -37.14
C ASP A 937 2.61 30.41 -36.39
N HIS A 938 1.72 31.12 -37.09
CA HIS A 938 0.80 32.09 -36.50
C HIS A 938 -0.63 32.04 -37.08
N ALA A 939 -1.60 31.87 -36.17
CA ALA A 939 -3.03 32.21 -36.25
C ALA A 939 -3.89 31.69 -37.42
N SER A 940 -4.85 30.79 -37.12
CA SER A 940 -6.29 31.16 -37.10
C SER A 940 -7.21 29.99 -36.76
N GLU A 941 -6.89 28.76 -37.16
CA GLU A 941 -7.70 27.57 -36.85
C GLU A 941 -7.14 26.83 -35.63
N PHE A 942 -7.85 26.94 -34.50
CA PHE A 942 -7.52 26.23 -33.26
C PHE A 942 -8.12 24.81 -33.30
N LYS A 943 -7.31 23.79 -33.64
CA LYS A 943 -7.64 22.36 -33.44
C LYS A 943 -6.81 21.79 -32.29
N ALA A 944 -6.97 22.38 -31.11
CA ALA A 944 -6.26 21.94 -29.91
C ALA A 944 -6.83 20.63 -29.35
N MET A 945 -5.95 19.70 -28.99
CA MET A 945 -6.24 18.61 -28.06
C MET A 945 -5.80 19.03 -26.66
N THR A 946 -6.64 19.83 -25.98
CA THR A 946 -6.33 20.40 -24.67
C THR A 946 -6.77 19.44 -23.57
N TYR A 947 -5.84 18.57 -23.14
CA TYR A 947 -6.07 17.52 -22.15
C TYR A 947 -6.22 18.07 -20.72
N TYR A 948 -7.34 17.80 -20.04
CA TYR A 948 -7.52 18.11 -18.62
C TYR A 948 -8.34 17.09 -17.81
N LYS A 949 -7.64 16.50 -16.83
CA LYS A 949 -8.05 16.38 -15.41
C LYS A 949 -9.31 15.57 -15.08
N ASN A 950 -9.09 14.29 -14.81
CA ASN A 950 -9.47 13.70 -13.51
C ASN A 950 -8.19 13.56 -12.67
N TYR A 951 -8.23 13.88 -11.36
CA TYR A 951 -7.05 13.84 -10.48
C TYR A 951 -7.29 12.87 -9.31
N GLU A 952 -6.66 11.70 -9.36
CA GLU A 952 -6.15 11.02 -8.18
C GLU A 952 -4.62 10.98 -8.31
N ASN A 953 -3.90 11.22 -7.20
CA ASN A 953 -2.43 11.13 -7.06
C ASN A 953 -1.52 11.92 -8.05
N GLY A 954 -2.08 12.63 -9.03
CA GLY A 954 -1.35 13.49 -9.99
C GLY A 954 -1.07 12.85 -11.35
N GLU A 955 -1.59 11.65 -11.60
CA GLU A 955 -1.44 10.93 -12.89
C GLU A 955 -2.49 11.41 -13.92
N MET A 956 -2.16 11.33 -15.21
CA MET A 956 -3.07 11.74 -16.30
C MET A 956 -3.95 10.54 -16.70
N THR A 957 -5.12 10.43 -16.06
CA THR A 957 -5.97 9.23 -16.14
C THR A 957 -6.93 9.16 -17.33
N GLU A 958 -7.21 10.27 -18.04
CA GLU A 958 -8.14 10.28 -19.18
C GLU A 958 -7.82 11.36 -20.24
N LEU A 959 -7.86 10.95 -21.50
CA LEU A 959 -7.69 11.82 -22.68
C LEU A 959 -8.96 12.63 -22.97
N ALA A 960 -9.10 13.79 -22.32
CA ALA A 960 -10.15 14.76 -22.66
C ALA A 960 -9.86 15.46 -24.00
N TYR A 961 -10.84 15.45 -24.92
CA TYR A 961 -10.77 16.12 -26.23
C TYR A 961 -11.60 17.40 -26.24
N THR A 962 -11.03 18.52 -26.69
CA THR A 962 -11.69 19.84 -26.75
C THR A 962 -12.54 20.09 -28.01
N SER A 963 -12.92 19.05 -28.75
CA SER A 963 -13.85 19.17 -29.89
C SER A 963 -14.58 17.86 -30.19
N ASP A 964 -15.91 17.88 -30.10
CA ASP A 964 -16.90 17.08 -30.85
C ASP A 964 -16.51 15.65 -31.27
N VAL A 965 -15.98 14.82 -30.36
CA VAL A 965 -15.84 13.38 -30.62
C VAL A 965 -17.21 12.72 -30.53
N VAL A 966 -17.64 12.06 -31.60
CA VAL A 966 -18.98 11.44 -31.69
C VAL A 966 -18.93 9.91 -31.56
N ALA A 967 -17.82 9.28 -31.96
CA ALA A 967 -17.68 7.83 -31.94
C ALA A 967 -16.21 7.37 -31.75
N LYS A 968 -16.05 6.12 -31.32
CA LYS A 968 -14.77 5.41 -31.20
C LYS A 968 -14.83 4.05 -31.90
N ILE A 969 -13.72 3.59 -32.48
CA ILE A 969 -13.54 2.23 -33.03
C ILE A 969 -12.19 1.70 -32.54
N GLY A 970 -12.21 0.87 -31.50
CA GLY A 970 -11.01 0.58 -30.70
C GLY A 970 -10.45 1.88 -30.10
N GLU A 971 -9.14 2.09 -30.27
CA GLU A 971 -8.47 3.34 -29.84
C GLU A 971 -8.76 4.55 -30.76
N ASN A 972 -9.29 4.34 -31.96
CA ASN A 972 -9.48 5.42 -32.93
C ASN A 972 -10.71 6.27 -32.58
N VAL A 973 -10.55 7.60 -32.56
CA VAL A 973 -11.61 8.58 -32.30
C VAL A 973 -12.10 9.25 -33.60
N TYR A 974 -13.39 9.55 -33.68
CA TYR A 974 -14.03 10.15 -34.85
C TYR A 974 -14.89 11.34 -34.44
N THR A 975 -14.75 12.47 -35.15
CA THR A 975 -15.52 13.71 -34.91
C THR A 975 -16.72 13.88 -35.84
N ALA A 976 -17.00 12.90 -36.71
CA ALA A 976 -18.21 12.86 -37.52
C ALA A 976 -18.68 11.41 -37.70
N LEU A 977 -20.00 11.19 -37.67
CA LEU A 977 -20.57 9.85 -37.84
C LEU A 977 -20.28 9.28 -39.23
N ALA A 978 -20.27 10.12 -40.27
CA ALA A 978 -19.95 9.69 -41.63
C ALA A 978 -18.57 9.04 -41.73
N ASP A 979 -17.56 9.62 -41.06
CA ASP A 979 -16.18 9.09 -41.07
C ASP A 979 -16.08 7.79 -40.26
N ALA A 980 -16.79 7.69 -39.14
CA ALA A 980 -16.88 6.47 -38.34
C ALA A 980 -17.57 5.33 -39.11
N PHE A 981 -18.69 5.62 -39.79
CA PHE A 981 -19.41 4.64 -40.61
C PHE A 981 -18.61 4.23 -41.86
N ALA A 982 -17.86 5.16 -42.48
CA ALA A 982 -16.91 4.82 -43.53
C ALA A 982 -15.78 3.90 -42.99
N ALA A 983 -15.26 4.17 -41.78
CA ALA A 983 -14.18 3.40 -41.18
C ALA A 983 -14.59 1.96 -40.80
N ILE A 984 -15.79 1.72 -40.23
CA ILE A 984 -16.26 0.33 -40.01
C ILE A 984 -16.44 -0.44 -41.33
N ASN A 985 -16.87 0.22 -42.40
CA ASN A 985 -17.04 -0.42 -43.71
C ASN A 985 -15.70 -0.72 -44.41
N ALA A 986 -14.68 0.10 -44.16
CA ALA A 986 -13.33 -0.10 -44.66
C ALA A 986 -12.48 -1.06 -43.80
N ALA A 987 -12.95 -1.47 -42.62
CA ALA A 987 -12.19 -2.30 -41.70
C ALA A 987 -11.89 -3.70 -42.30
N PRO A 988 -10.60 -4.11 -42.41
CA PRO A 988 -10.24 -5.36 -43.08
C PRO A 988 -10.63 -6.61 -42.27
N GLY A 989 -10.56 -7.77 -42.94
CA GLY A 989 -10.80 -9.08 -42.33
C GLY A 989 -12.26 -9.33 -41.94
N THR A 990 -12.47 -10.44 -41.24
CA THR A 990 -13.80 -10.94 -40.82
C THR A 990 -14.07 -10.79 -39.32
N GLU A 991 -13.16 -10.22 -38.55
CA GLU A 991 -13.33 -10.09 -37.09
C GLU A 991 -14.47 -9.13 -36.72
N VAL A 992 -15.03 -9.28 -35.51
CA VAL A 992 -16.05 -8.37 -34.98
C VAL A 992 -15.47 -6.97 -34.79
N VAL A 993 -16.13 -5.95 -35.35
CA VAL A 993 -15.75 -4.54 -35.19
C VAL A 993 -16.82 -3.82 -34.38
N THR A 994 -16.44 -3.27 -33.23
CA THR A 994 -17.32 -2.47 -32.38
C THR A 994 -17.07 -0.98 -32.60
N MET A 995 -18.14 -0.24 -32.91
CA MET A 995 -18.20 1.21 -32.82
C MET A 995 -18.98 1.60 -31.56
N THR A 996 -18.36 2.36 -30.67
CA THR A 996 -19.04 2.98 -29.53
C THR A 996 -19.30 4.45 -29.85
N ILE A 997 -20.57 4.83 -29.98
CA ILE A 997 -21.06 6.20 -30.12
C ILE A 997 -21.16 6.80 -28.71
N LEU A 998 -20.59 7.99 -28.53
CA LEU A 998 -20.45 8.62 -27.20
C LEU A 998 -21.79 9.22 -26.71
N PRO A 999 -21.88 9.69 -25.45
CA PRO A 999 -23.03 10.47 -25.00
C PRO A 999 -23.21 11.75 -25.83
N GLY A 1000 -24.45 12.07 -26.19
CA GLY A 1000 -24.79 13.27 -26.97
C GLY A 1000 -25.96 13.06 -27.93
N THR A 1001 -26.28 14.11 -28.69
CA THR A 1001 -27.26 14.06 -29.79
C THR A 1001 -26.56 14.40 -31.09
N PHE A 1002 -26.58 13.47 -32.05
CA PHE A 1002 -25.81 13.56 -33.29
C PHE A 1002 -26.72 13.39 -34.51
N ALA A 1003 -26.43 14.11 -35.59
CA ALA A 1003 -27.16 14.04 -36.84
C ALA A 1003 -26.19 13.73 -38.01
N PRO A 1004 -26.62 12.96 -39.02
CA PRO A 1004 -25.95 12.97 -40.32
C PRO A 1004 -26.09 14.36 -40.97
N THR A 1005 -25.16 14.70 -41.85
CA THR A 1005 -25.12 15.96 -42.63
C THR A 1005 -25.53 15.78 -44.09
N ALA A 1006 -25.64 14.53 -44.56
CA ALA A 1006 -26.07 14.16 -45.90
C ALA A 1006 -26.69 12.75 -45.94
N ASN A 1007 -27.32 12.42 -47.07
CA ASN A 1007 -27.79 11.06 -47.36
C ASN A 1007 -26.63 10.05 -47.48
N GLU A 1008 -26.97 8.76 -47.40
CA GLU A 1008 -26.06 7.60 -47.50
C GLU A 1008 -24.98 7.46 -46.41
N GLN A 1009 -24.92 8.36 -45.41
CA GLN A 1009 -23.85 8.38 -44.41
C GLN A 1009 -23.93 7.25 -43.36
N LEU A 1010 -25.13 6.81 -42.96
CA LEU A 1010 -25.33 5.83 -41.87
C LEU A 1010 -25.73 4.45 -42.41
N ARG A 1011 -24.86 3.90 -43.26
CA ARG A 1011 -25.03 2.63 -43.96
C ARG A 1011 -23.96 1.63 -43.49
N VAL A 1012 -24.36 0.43 -43.08
CA VAL A 1012 -23.44 -0.65 -42.69
C VAL A 1012 -23.40 -1.70 -43.80
N GLU A 1013 -22.22 -1.91 -44.39
CA GLU A 1013 -21.99 -2.83 -45.52
C GLU A 1013 -21.10 -4.02 -45.14
N ARG A 1014 -20.34 -3.90 -44.04
CA ARG A 1014 -19.48 -4.96 -43.51
C ARG A 1014 -20.27 -5.86 -42.55
N ALA A 1015 -20.04 -7.17 -42.65
CA ALA A 1015 -20.55 -8.15 -41.68
C ALA A 1015 -19.79 -8.09 -40.34
N ASN A 1016 -20.32 -8.72 -39.30
CA ASN A 1016 -19.71 -8.80 -37.96
C ASN A 1016 -19.43 -7.40 -37.37
N VAL A 1017 -20.48 -6.60 -37.17
CA VAL A 1017 -20.39 -5.21 -36.69
C VAL A 1017 -21.31 -4.99 -35.48
N ILE A 1018 -20.78 -4.35 -34.44
CA ILE A 1018 -21.55 -3.88 -33.28
C ILE A 1018 -21.55 -2.35 -33.30
N ILE A 1019 -22.72 -1.74 -33.22
CA ILE A 1019 -22.90 -0.29 -33.00
C ILE A 1019 -23.59 -0.11 -31.64
N GLU A 1020 -22.92 0.60 -30.74
CA GLU A 1020 -23.26 0.70 -29.33
C GLU A 1020 -23.30 2.17 -28.91
N GLY A 1021 -24.36 2.61 -28.22
CA GLY A 1021 -24.38 3.91 -27.54
C GLY A 1021 -24.12 3.80 -26.03
N ALA A 1022 -24.07 4.95 -25.36
CA ALA A 1022 -23.89 5.06 -23.92
C ALA A 1022 -25.18 4.87 -23.09
N GLY A 1023 -26.25 4.32 -23.69
CA GLY A 1023 -27.58 4.17 -23.10
C GLY A 1023 -28.63 5.00 -23.83
N VAL A 1024 -29.89 4.54 -23.81
CA VAL A 1024 -31.00 5.18 -24.56
C VAL A 1024 -31.22 6.64 -24.18
N ASP A 1025 -31.04 7.00 -22.91
CA ASP A 1025 -31.19 8.38 -22.41
C ASP A 1025 -29.95 9.25 -22.67
N ASN A 1026 -28.80 8.63 -23.00
CA ASN A 1026 -27.50 9.30 -23.10
C ASN A 1026 -27.05 9.54 -24.55
N THR A 1027 -27.40 8.66 -25.49
CA THR A 1027 -26.98 8.74 -26.90
C THR A 1027 -28.19 8.76 -27.82
N THR A 1028 -28.37 9.85 -28.58
CA THR A 1028 -29.44 10.02 -29.57
C THR A 1028 -28.90 10.25 -30.97
N LEU A 1029 -29.39 9.45 -31.93
CA LEU A 1029 -29.17 9.66 -33.35
C LEU A 1029 -30.40 10.36 -33.95
N ALA A 1030 -30.29 11.68 -34.10
CA ALA A 1030 -31.31 12.58 -34.63
C ALA A 1030 -31.16 12.68 -36.15
N LEU A 1031 -31.76 11.72 -36.87
CA LEU A 1031 -31.49 11.49 -38.30
C LEU A 1031 -32.10 12.54 -39.22
N GLY A 1032 -33.07 13.32 -38.74
CA GLY A 1032 -33.75 14.36 -39.51
C GLY A 1032 -34.40 13.79 -40.78
N GLU A 1033 -34.30 14.54 -41.86
CA GLU A 1033 -34.86 14.18 -43.17
C GLU A 1033 -33.93 13.28 -44.02
N PHE A 1034 -32.72 12.99 -43.53
CA PHE A 1034 -31.71 12.22 -44.26
C PHE A 1034 -32.05 10.73 -44.32
N SER A 1035 -31.56 10.07 -45.37
CA SER A 1035 -31.73 8.63 -45.56
C SER A 1035 -30.58 7.96 -46.29
N CYS A 1036 -30.43 6.67 -46.06
CA CYS A 1036 -29.63 5.74 -46.83
C CYS A 1036 -30.55 4.97 -47.80
N SER A 1037 -30.17 4.96 -49.07
CA SER A 1037 -30.80 4.29 -50.20
C SER A 1037 -32.29 4.58 -50.35
N GLY A 1038 -32.74 5.75 -49.89
CA GLY A 1038 -34.15 6.19 -49.86
C GLY A 1038 -35.08 5.31 -49.01
N GLN A 1039 -34.54 4.49 -48.11
CA GLN A 1039 -35.28 3.41 -47.43
C GLN A 1039 -35.18 3.45 -45.90
N ALA A 1040 -34.09 3.97 -45.35
CA ALA A 1040 -33.88 4.02 -43.91
C ALA A 1040 -33.08 5.26 -43.49
N GLY A 1041 -33.24 5.70 -42.25
CA GLY A 1041 -32.31 6.67 -41.65
C GLY A 1041 -30.96 6.00 -41.35
N ILE A 1042 -30.98 4.88 -40.61
CA ILE A 1042 -29.86 3.95 -40.44
C ILE A 1042 -30.18 2.65 -41.19
N LEU A 1043 -29.26 2.16 -42.02
CA LEU A 1043 -29.47 0.96 -42.84
C LEU A 1043 -28.40 -0.11 -42.55
N LEU A 1044 -28.84 -1.23 -41.99
CA LEU A 1044 -28.03 -2.40 -41.64
C LEU A 1044 -28.07 -3.41 -42.80
N GLY A 1045 -26.92 -3.59 -43.47
CA GLY A 1045 -26.86 -4.16 -44.84
C GLY A 1045 -26.28 -5.56 -45.02
N ALA A 1046 -25.74 -6.14 -43.95
CA ALA A 1046 -24.91 -7.34 -43.98
C ALA A 1046 -25.17 -8.25 -42.77
N ASP A 1047 -24.48 -9.39 -42.73
CA ASP A 1047 -24.69 -10.45 -41.74
C ASP A 1047 -24.07 -10.13 -40.37
N ASN A 1048 -24.67 -10.64 -39.30
CA ASN A 1048 -24.20 -10.52 -37.91
C ASN A 1048 -23.98 -9.06 -37.48
N ILE A 1049 -25.05 -8.24 -37.56
CA ILE A 1049 -25.03 -6.84 -37.13
C ILE A 1049 -25.83 -6.67 -35.84
N THR A 1050 -25.22 -6.01 -34.85
CA THR A 1050 -25.88 -5.58 -33.59
C THR A 1050 -25.98 -4.07 -33.53
N LEU A 1051 -27.15 -3.54 -33.19
CA LEU A 1051 -27.36 -2.13 -32.82
C LEU A 1051 -27.97 -2.07 -31.41
N LYS A 1052 -27.33 -1.36 -30.48
CA LYS A 1052 -27.77 -1.34 -29.07
C LYS A 1052 -27.50 -0.04 -28.30
N ASN A 1053 -28.18 0.10 -27.16
CA ASN A 1053 -27.94 1.13 -26.12
C ASN A 1053 -28.06 2.59 -26.62
N LEU A 1054 -29.03 2.91 -27.49
CA LEU A 1054 -29.21 4.28 -28.01
C LEU A 1054 -30.65 4.59 -28.46
N THR A 1055 -30.95 5.88 -28.57
CA THR A 1055 -32.17 6.41 -29.18
C THR A 1055 -31.95 6.74 -30.67
N VAL A 1056 -32.93 6.45 -31.51
CA VAL A 1056 -32.96 6.81 -32.94
C VAL A 1056 -34.26 7.57 -33.25
N THR A 1057 -34.16 8.75 -33.83
CA THR A 1057 -35.31 9.55 -34.27
C THR A 1057 -35.18 9.95 -35.74
N SER A 1058 -36.26 9.91 -36.51
CA SER A 1058 -36.25 10.31 -37.93
C SER A 1058 -37.54 10.98 -38.36
N ASN A 1059 -37.41 12.02 -39.18
CA ASN A 1059 -38.52 12.67 -39.86
C ASN A 1059 -38.36 12.69 -41.39
N ALA A 1060 -37.57 11.77 -41.94
CA ALA A 1060 -37.47 11.52 -43.38
C ALA A 1060 -38.81 11.12 -44.00
N ALA A 1061 -38.93 11.27 -45.33
CA ALA A 1061 -40.18 11.03 -46.07
C ALA A 1061 -40.76 9.62 -45.82
N GLY A 1062 -42.08 9.46 -45.81
CA GLY A 1062 -42.75 8.25 -45.31
C GLY A 1062 -42.51 6.91 -46.05
N GLY A 1063 -41.62 6.85 -47.04
CA GLY A 1063 -41.04 5.59 -47.54
C GLY A 1063 -39.82 5.10 -46.75
N VAL A 1064 -39.22 5.99 -45.95
CA VAL A 1064 -38.03 5.79 -45.13
C VAL A 1064 -38.46 5.29 -43.74
N SER A 1065 -37.74 4.30 -43.22
CA SER A 1065 -37.91 3.80 -41.83
C SER A 1065 -36.83 4.41 -40.93
N ALA A 1066 -37.02 4.58 -39.62
CA ALA A 1066 -35.94 5.14 -38.79
C ALA A 1066 -34.72 4.20 -38.76
N VAL A 1067 -34.96 2.90 -38.54
CA VAL A 1067 -33.98 1.82 -38.73
C VAL A 1067 -34.51 0.80 -39.74
N LYS A 1068 -33.66 0.32 -40.67
CA LYS A 1068 -33.97 -0.84 -41.53
C LYS A 1068 -32.83 -1.84 -41.56
N ALA A 1069 -33.16 -3.12 -41.44
CA ALA A 1069 -32.27 -4.24 -41.72
C ALA A 1069 -32.67 -4.86 -43.07
N THR A 1070 -31.77 -4.84 -44.07
CA THR A 1070 -32.04 -5.37 -45.42
C THR A 1070 -30.77 -5.56 -46.24
N TYR A 1071 -30.68 -6.63 -47.04
CA TYR A 1071 -29.49 -6.89 -47.87
C TYR A 1071 -29.27 -5.81 -48.94
N LEU A 1072 -28.01 -5.36 -49.09
CA LEU A 1072 -27.63 -4.27 -50.00
C LEU A 1072 -26.88 -4.71 -51.28
N GLY A 1073 -26.55 -5.99 -51.44
CA GLY A 1073 -25.95 -6.51 -52.67
C GLY A 1073 -26.99 -6.90 -53.73
N GLN A 1074 -26.52 -7.32 -54.92
CA GLN A 1074 -27.38 -7.67 -56.07
C GLN A 1074 -27.76 -9.17 -56.14
N GLU A 1075 -27.53 -9.94 -55.08
CA GLU A 1075 -27.87 -11.37 -55.01
C GLU A 1075 -29.37 -11.56 -54.76
N THR A 1076 -30.15 -11.74 -55.83
CA THR A 1076 -31.61 -11.90 -55.80
C THR A 1076 -32.06 -13.00 -54.83
N GLY A 1077 -32.85 -12.62 -53.83
CA GLY A 1077 -33.45 -13.56 -52.86
C GLY A 1077 -32.58 -13.85 -51.63
N LYS A 1078 -31.40 -13.23 -51.50
CA LYS A 1078 -30.59 -13.32 -50.28
C LYS A 1078 -31.27 -12.64 -49.10
N LEU A 1079 -31.19 -13.29 -47.93
CA LEU A 1079 -31.48 -12.72 -46.62
C LEU A 1079 -30.16 -12.34 -45.96
N ILE A 1080 -30.14 -11.31 -45.10
CA ILE A 1080 -29.04 -11.13 -44.15
C ILE A 1080 -29.27 -12.01 -42.91
N GLU A 1081 -28.22 -12.64 -42.42
CA GLU A 1081 -28.27 -13.52 -41.24
C GLU A 1081 -28.00 -12.73 -39.94
N ASN A 1082 -28.72 -13.05 -38.87
CA ASN A 1082 -28.51 -12.57 -37.49
C ASN A 1082 -28.42 -11.04 -37.34
N CYS A 1083 -29.57 -10.37 -37.27
CA CYS A 1083 -29.64 -8.94 -36.91
C CYS A 1083 -30.17 -8.77 -35.48
N VAL A 1084 -29.38 -8.16 -34.59
CA VAL A 1084 -29.71 -7.99 -33.16
C VAL A 1084 -29.98 -6.52 -32.85
N LEU A 1085 -31.10 -6.25 -32.20
CA LEU A 1085 -31.58 -4.91 -31.82
C LEU A 1085 -31.95 -4.94 -30.33
N GLU A 1086 -31.15 -4.30 -29.48
CA GLU A 1086 -31.20 -4.49 -28.02
C GLU A 1086 -31.14 -3.15 -27.27
N ASN A 1087 -32.05 -2.92 -26.33
CA ASN A 1087 -32.04 -1.70 -25.50
C ASN A 1087 -32.01 -0.41 -26.35
N LEU A 1088 -33.06 -0.21 -27.15
CA LEU A 1088 -33.19 0.90 -28.11
C LEU A 1088 -34.52 1.64 -27.94
N ASN A 1089 -34.52 2.95 -28.20
CA ASN A 1089 -35.74 3.75 -28.40
C ASN A 1089 -35.78 4.25 -29.85
N ILE A 1090 -36.68 3.74 -30.69
CA ILE A 1090 -36.73 4.02 -32.13
C ILE A 1090 -38.01 4.79 -32.46
N SER A 1091 -37.95 5.87 -33.24
CA SER A 1091 -39.14 6.63 -33.66
C SER A 1091 -39.06 7.19 -35.10
N SER A 1092 -40.18 7.12 -35.83
CA SER A 1092 -40.35 7.77 -37.14
C SER A 1092 -41.63 8.61 -37.23
N GLU A 1093 -41.49 9.92 -37.50
CA GLU A 1093 -42.61 10.86 -37.63
C GLU A 1093 -43.50 10.64 -38.87
N LYS A 1094 -42.98 9.97 -39.92
CA LYS A 1094 -43.64 9.87 -41.24
C LYS A 1094 -43.64 8.46 -41.81
N GLY A 1095 -42.79 7.55 -41.31
CA GLY A 1095 -42.59 6.20 -41.84
C GLY A 1095 -42.79 5.10 -40.79
N HIS A 1096 -42.13 3.96 -41.00
CA HIS A 1096 -42.07 2.87 -40.01
C HIS A 1096 -40.96 3.16 -38.99
N GLY A 1097 -41.14 2.76 -37.73
CA GLY A 1097 -40.07 2.89 -36.74
C GLY A 1097 -38.90 1.96 -37.10
N LEU A 1098 -39.17 0.66 -37.05
CA LEU A 1098 -38.26 -0.42 -37.42
C LEU A 1098 -38.79 -1.20 -38.63
N ASN A 1099 -37.89 -1.62 -39.52
CA ASN A 1099 -38.24 -2.36 -40.73
C ASN A 1099 -37.25 -3.52 -40.96
N ILE A 1100 -37.72 -4.76 -40.85
CA ILE A 1100 -36.94 -5.99 -40.98
C ILE A 1100 -37.33 -6.62 -42.32
N HIS A 1101 -36.49 -6.42 -43.34
CA HIS A 1101 -36.82 -6.73 -44.73
C HIS A 1101 -35.76 -7.62 -45.40
N GLY A 1102 -36.05 -8.90 -45.65
CA GLY A 1102 -35.04 -9.82 -46.18
C GLY A 1102 -33.99 -10.19 -45.13
N VAL A 1103 -34.44 -10.73 -43.99
CA VAL A 1103 -33.60 -11.06 -42.83
C VAL A 1103 -33.94 -12.45 -42.31
N ASN A 1104 -32.93 -13.22 -41.91
CA ASN A 1104 -33.09 -14.50 -41.20
C ASN A 1104 -32.49 -14.38 -39.79
N GLY A 1105 -33.23 -14.81 -38.76
CA GLY A 1105 -32.77 -14.78 -37.37
C GLY A 1105 -32.65 -13.38 -36.77
N ALA A 1106 -33.63 -12.50 -36.99
CA ALA A 1106 -33.65 -11.19 -36.33
C ALA A 1106 -34.10 -11.30 -34.86
N ALA A 1107 -33.40 -10.66 -33.93
CA ALA A 1107 -33.74 -10.60 -32.51
C ALA A 1107 -33.95 -9.14 -32.07
N VAL A 1108 -35.10 -8.85 -31.45
CA VAL A 1108 -35.46 -7.52 -30.94
C VAL A 1108 -35.84 -7.65 -29.46
N THR A 1109 -35.04 -7.09 -28.55
CA THR A 1109 -35.20 -7.30 -27.11
C THR A 1109 -35.08 -5.99 -26.34
N ASN A 1110 -36.03 -5.70 -25.44
CA ASN A 1110 -36.06 -4.46 -24.66
C ASN A 1110 -36.00 -3.20 -25.57
N VAL A 1111 -36.89 -3.12 -26.57
CA VAL A 1111 -36.92 -2.00 -27.52
C VAL A 1111 -38.26 -1.26 -27.46
N THR A 1112 -38.23 0.07 -27.37
CA THR A 1112 -39.40 0.91 -27.61
C THR A 1112 -39.43 1.32 -29.09
N VAL A 1113 -40.52 1.11 -29.81
CA VAL A 1113 -40.66 1.53 -31.22
C VAL A 1113 -41.94 2.32 -31.45
N GLY A 1114 -41.80 3.57 -31.90
CA GLY A 1114 -42.88 4.42 -32.41
C GLY A 1114 -42.85 4.54 -33.94
N GLY A 1115 -44.00 4.43 -34.60
CA GLY A 1115 -44.09 4.58 -36.06
C GLY A 1115 -45.35 5.30 -36.53
N ALA A 1116 -45.21 6.31 -37.38
CA ALA A 1116 -46.33 6.96 -38.06
C ALA A 1116 -47.01 6.06 -39.12
N LYS A 1117 -46.36 4.94 -39.47
CA LYS A 1117 -46.97 3.75 -40.09
C LYS A 1117 -47.04 2.62 -39.07
N CYS A 1118 -46.43 1.46 -39.33
CA CYS A 1118 -46.28 0.42 -38.33
C CYS A 1118 -45.09 0.75 -37.40
N ALA A 1119 -45.12 0.31 -36.15
CA ALA A 1119 -43.94 0.40 -35.29
C ALA A 1119 -42.85 -0.53 -35.85
N VAL A 1120 -43.16 -1.83 -35.97
CA VAL A 1120 -42.33 -2.80 -36.70
C VAL A 1120 -43.01 -3.16 -38.02
N ALA A 1121 -42.26 -3.15 -39.12
CA ALA A 1121 -42.63 -3.79 -40.37
C ALA A 1121 -41.75 -5.02 -40.61
N LEU A 1122 -42.37 -6.16 -40.90
CA LEU A 1122 -41.70 -7.40 -41.30
C LEU A 1122 -42.05 -7.69 -42.76
N ALA A 1123 -41.06 -8.01 -43.60
CA ALA A 1123 -41.33 -8.43 -44.98
C ALA A 1123 -40.21 -9.33 -45.51
N ASN A 1124 -40.55 -10.51 -46.05
CA ASN A 1124 -39.55 -11.53 -46.40
C ASN A 1124 -38.57 -11.81 -45.24
N ALA A 1125 -39.09 -11.93 -44.01
CA ALA A 1125 -38.30 -12.09 -42.79
C ALA A 1125 -38.59 -13.44 -42.13
N MET A 1126 -37.56 -14.13 -41.68
CA MET A 1126 -37.60 -15.49 -41.13
C MET A 1126 -36.94 -15.53 -39.75
N GLY A 1127 -37.44 -16.38 -38.85
CA GLY A 1127 -36.86 -16.55 -37.51
C GLY A 1127 -36.89 -15.30 -36.62
N VAL A 1128 -37.76 -14.33 -36.90
CA VAL A 1128 -37.84 -13.07 -36.15
C VAL A 1128 -38.39 -13.32 -34.74
N THR A 1129 -37.66 -12.87 -33.73
CA THR A 1129 -38.07 -12.88 -32.32
C THR A 1129 -38.18 -11.44 -31.82
N ILE A 1130 -39.30 -11.11 -31.16
CA ILE A 1130 -39.51 -9.83 -30.49
C ILE A 1130 -39.90 -10.12 -29.03
N ALA A 1131 -39.12 -9.62 -28.08
CA ALA A 1131 -39.28 -9.83 -26.64
C ALA A 1131 -39.18 -8.51 -25.86
N ASP A 1132 -39.88 -8.42 -24.74
CA ASP A 1132 -39.76 -7.33 -23.74
C ASP A 1132 -39.86 -5.90 -24.33
N SER A 1133 -40.55 -5.74 -25.46
CA SER A 1133 -40.51 -4.55 -26.30
C SER A 1133 -41.86 -3.82 -26.35
N THR A 1134 -41.83 -2.49 -26.29
CA THR A 1134 -43.03 -1.63 -26.33
C THR A 1134 -43.21 -1.07 -27.73
N LEU A 1135 -44.28 -1.48 -28.42
CA LEU A 1135 -44.55 -1.10 -29.81
C LEU A 1135 -45.77 -0.15 -29.88
N ASN A 1136 -45.69 0.89 -30.71
CA ASN A 1136 -46.77 1.84 -30.94
C ASN A 1136 -46.81 2.33 -32.41
N GLY A 1137 -47.70 1.76 -33.22
CA GLY A 1137 -47.80 2.04 -34.66
C GLY A 1137 -49.17 2.56 -35.08
N ASN A 1138 -49.23 3.73 -35.72
CA ASN A 1138 -50.45 4.33 -36.25
C ASN A 1138 -51.20 3.46 -37.29
N TRP A 1139 -50.50 2.57 -38.00
CA TRP A 1139 -51.08 1.57 -38.93
C TRP A 1139 -51.19 0.17 -38.30
N GLY A 1140 -50.78 0.00 -37.04
CA GLY A 1140 -50.65 -1.28 -36.34
C GLY A 1140 -49.23 -1.49 -35.81
N ASP A 1141 -49.11 -2.09 -34.64
CA ASP A 1141 -47.82 -2.20 -33.93
C ASP A 1141 -46.83 -3.14 -34.65
N ILE A 1142 -47.34 -4.19 -35.30
CA ILE A 1142 -46.58 -5.04 -36.23
C ILE A 1142 -47.36 -5.12 -37.55
N GLY A 1143 -46.72 -4.77 -38.66
CA GLY A 1143 -47.18 -5.05 -40.02
C GLY A 1143 -46.39 -6.22 -40.65
N MET A 1144 -47.08 -7.04 -41.45
CA MET A 1144 -46.55 -8.22 -42.17
C MET A 1144 -47.13 -8.31 -43.58
#